data_AF-A0A431KX79-F1
#
_entry.id   AF-A0A431KX79-F1
#
_cell.length_a   1.000
_cell.length_b   1.000
_cell.length_c   1.000
_cell.angle_alpha   90.00
_cell.angle_beta   90.00
_cell.angle_gamma   90.00
#
_symmetry.space_group_name_H-M   'P 1'
#
loop_
_entity.id
_entity.type
_entity.pdbx_description
1 polymer ?
#
loop_
_entity_poly.entity_id
_entity_poly.type
_entity_poly.pdbx_seq_one_letter_code
_entity_poly.pdbx_strand_id
1 'polypeptide(L)'
;MTYPPQAELARDKAQVPASPNTSADRAFRDEIEKESPVNSLDKTKSKIDALHNWDGSADTDSPVVRIVDKDGTLKTHDDAGNLTTVEFYDSPGKRHQYGYNDKNQLISVDRSDKVTGEEIHLRRNERSDKWYLEKEGARYYLPGKVDLKANGDFAVQHKDGSWRVEDVHGNVVDEKRLASGAALQFNEDKSLNRLKRADGTRIDCTYDKDGKLETIKETKDKHSTTWTRNESGDFGRQGSDEVRKNLSIDQNGNLKYKSEDGLDHVIAGDGSHVVSAGDNKTKVTYDSEGRLSLFTKADGTARQFEYEGNTTRVSKFTELNAKGEISKTYERTKDDEWKCMQGDKSLGLWHGDLKTGLDGSWSMFSGDKKDNPNNLWRNVDAQERINYSRENPDGSKLFFDDKKLFSEIERADHTGIVWSKNGDSVRVSTVMPDGSQLRFDYDLKSRLWNCDDPSVKPSSEMPVKGNGELSFQRVDGTTVTVLTDSSTTIRAQDGSVLKYDVNQNLVARSKDNNVRTFQYKDGEIVGYSDRIQGKPEKQVDLSNEKRVELTARGDLIHVSADGKRQIETADFSHVECNDAGKPARITTLAGAVRDIEYNPATNEAVSISDTMVIGEKTVTRKWETGENWQGTFAVIGEKDGKLTQKFARHDVQIDELGNYSYLSGDGRKVVSKAGDGVRIADNGFISADVDEARTRYLDVMRDAFNDPARSQRLESMASAFETRMINSIERRSTLENPETVRAQVEQRIKATYDNLTRMVASDDPKTFDSKSVRVNFGETYMYHAMEPETVTQEGWGSCWLQSGYVPCGIGEHPDAVAKVLADVSLTGSYTDLQRNTYNFNSGNLAISNQYQGAGWTIENATGTSLPSPVAHRLDATMAAMDRGANYGRAGDVGRIRYGGGGQKEILRRVTGDELTVVNGYPSNRAQRAALLHAGGAQRDGGPNHVATWALRKERDQWLLIRGNQYNDNGRGDRVVAVIRDLKSWLDNGESAQINKRFFPGIGNDFKVVGDAIKPSDFRPNNRPDNDNPERRFAGRRRWFFRR
;
A
#
# COMPACT_ATOMS: atom_id res chain seq x y z
N MET A 1 48.45 10.16 -5.57
CA MET A 1 48.33 11.09 -4.43
C MET A 1 47.43 10.44 -3.40
N THR A 2 48.04 10.14 -2.26
CA THR A 2 47.52 9.41 -1.11
C THR A 2 46.74 10.34 -0.18
N TYR A 3 45.54 9.94 0.24
CA TYR A 3 44.84 10.50 1.39
C TYR A 3 44.54 9.38 2.40
N PRO A 4 44.91 9.56 3.67
CA PRO A 4 44.34 8.86 4.81
C PRO A 4 43.59 9.89 5.72
N PRO A 5 43.15 9.58 6.97
CA PRO A 5 41.72 9.40 7.30
C PRO A 5 41.22 10.22 8.54
N GLN A 6 39.91 10.08 8.83
CA GLN A 6 39.19 10.14 10.13
C GLN A 6 39.46 11.24 11.20
N ALA A 7 38.36 11.82 11.71
CA ALA A 7 38.06 12.27 13.10
C ALA A 7 36.80 13.18 13.03
N GLU A 8 35.92 13.38 14.02
CA GLU A 8 35.48 12.71 15.24
C GLU A 8 34.26 13.53 15.74
N LEU A 9 33.41 12.94 16.58
CA LEU A 9 32.24 13.58 17.20
C LEU A 9 32.61 14.74 18.14
N ALA A 10 31.77 15.78 18.19
CA ALA A 10 31.62 16.64 19.35
C ALA A 10 30.13 16.89 19.65
N ARG A 11 29.73 16.44 20.85
CA ARG A 11 28.49 16.80 21.55
C ARG A 11 28.69 18.16 22.22
N ASP A 12 27.67 19.00 22.23
CA ASP A 12 27.56 20.07 23.23
C ASP A 12 26.15 20.17 23.82
N LYS A 13 26.14 20.45 25.13
CA LYS A 13 25.01 20.57 26.06
C LYS A 13 24.67 22.05 26.27
N ALA A 14 23.39 22.35 26.59
CA ALA A 14 22.91 23.33 27.59
C ALA A 14 21.37 23.48 27.42
N GLN A 15 20.51 23.07 28.36
CA GLN A 15 20.05 23.72 29.62
C GLN A 15 18.82 24.66 29.47
N VAL A 16 17.64 24.16 29.97
CA VAL A 16 16.67 24.77 30.95
C VAL A 16 15.93 26.09 30.53
N PRO A 17 14.70 26.49 30.97
CA PRO A 17 13.86 26.12 32.14
C PRO A 17 12.29 26.00 32.00
N ALA A 18 11.70 25.46 33.09
CA ALA A 18 10.52 25.87 33.88
C ALA A 18 9.11 26.17 33.29
N SER A 19 8.11 25.54 33.93
CA SER A 19 6.68 25.93 33.98
C SER A 19 6.44 27.25 34.74
N PRO A 20 5.24 27.87 34.64
CA PRO A 20 4.20 27.61 35.67
C PRO A 20 2.72 27.69 35.22
N ASN A 21 1.87 27.28 36.18
CA ASN A 21 0.40 27.13 36.29
C ASN A 21 -0.58 28.24 35.85
N THR A 22 -1.88 27.85 35.89
CA THR A 22 -3.16 28.55 36.24
C THR A 22 -4.19 28.57 35.09
N SER A 23 -5.52 28.46 35.22
CA SER A 23 -6.51 28.13 36.28
C SER A 23 -7.95 28.21 35.69
N ALA A 24 -8.94 27.54 36.31
CA ALA A 24 -10.37 27.90 36.46
C ALA A 24 -11.46 27.54 35.39
N ASP A 25 -12.18 26.44 35.65
CA ASP A 25 -13.62 26.29 36.04
C ASP A 25 -14.85 26.98 35.37
N ARG A 26 -15.93 26.17 35.30
CA ARG A 26 -17.41 26.42 35.14
C ARG A 26 -17.96 26.64 33.72
N ALA A 27 -19.12 26.12 33.28
CA ALA A 27 -20.26 25.39 33.89
C ALA A 27 -21.14 24.80 32.75
N PHE A 28 -21.95 23.76 33.00
CA PHE A 28 -23.41 23.72 32.73
C PHE A 28 -24.04 22.35 33.05
N ARG A 29 -25.15 22.37 33.80
CA ARG A 29 -26.21 21.34 33.90
C ARG A 29 -27.49 21.97 33.32
N ASP A 30 -28.31 21.14 32.66
CA ASP A 30 -29.80 21.13 32.58
C ASP A 30 -30.18 20.33 31.31
N GLU A 31 -30.58 19.06 31.42
CA GLU A 31 -31.93 18.48 31.70
C GLU A 31 -32.77 18.27 30.42
N ILE A 32 -33.06 16.98 30.13
CA ILE A 32 -33.90 16.46 29.05
C ILE A 32 -35.01 15.62 29.70
N GLU A 33 -36.27 15.87 29.33
CA GLU A 33 -37.36 14.91 29.47
C GLU A 33 -37.95 14.55 28.09
N LYS A 34 -38.00 13.25 27.74
CA LYS A 34 -39.24 12.44 27.61
C LYS A 34 -39.05 11.10 26.88
N GLU A 35 -39.52 10.05 27.58
CA GLU A 35 -40.24 8.83 27.13
C GLU A 35 -39.53 7.63 26.41
N SER A 36 -39.10 6.65 27.25
CA SER A 36 -39.38 5.18 27.27
C SER A 36 -39.15 4.22 26.07
N PRO A 37 -38.97 2.87 26.24
CA PRO A 37 -38.85 2.05 27.47
C PRO A 37 -37.70 0.98 27.53
N VAL A 38 -37.14 0.84 28.74
CA VAL A 38 -36.75 -0.38 29.51
C VAL A 38 -36.19 -1.63 28.81
N ASN A 39 -34.92 -1.98 29.14
CA ASN A 39 -34.46 -3.37 29.19
C ASN A 39 -33.47 -3.63 30.36
N SER A 40 -33.98 -4.32 31.39
CA SER A 40 -33.39 -5.23 32.39
C SER A 40 -31.97 -5.11 33.02
N LEU A 41 -31.19 -4.04 32.84
CA LEU A 41 -29.85 -3.90 33.47
C LEU A 41 -29.80 -3.04 34.76
N ASP A 42 -30.95 -2.73 35.37
CA ASP A 42 -31.07 -1.66 36.38
C ASP A 42 -31.16 -2.11 37.86
N LYS A 43 -30.67 -3.30 38.21
CA LYS A 43 -30.62 -3.74 39.62
C LYS A 43 -29.28 -3.57 40.34
N THR A 44 -28.24 -3.10 39.65
CA THR A 44 -26.92 -2.86 40.25
C THR A 44 -26.58 -1.37 40.36
N LYS A 45 -27.32 -0.50 39.66
CA LYS A 45 -27.13 0.97 39.73
C LYS A 45 -27.85 1.64 40.90
N SER A 46 -28.93 1.06 41.43
CA SER A 46 -29.73 1.69 42.52
C SER A 46 -29.17 1.57 43.94
N LYS A 47 -27.97 0.99 44.13
CA LYS A 47 -27.28 0.98 45.44
C LYS A 47 -26.13 1.97 45.57
N ILE A 48 -25.70 2.60 44.48
CA ILE A 48 -24.60 3.58 44.50
C ILE A 48 -25.10 5.02 44.66
N ASP A 49 -26.33 5.33 44.20
CA ASP A 49 -26.91 6.67 44.32
C ASP A 49 -27.50 7.00 45.71
N ALA A 50 -27.39 6.09 46.69
CA ALA A 50 -27.84 6.32 48.07
C ALA A 50 -26.76 6.86 49.02
N LEU A 51 -25.53 7.14 48.54
CA LEU A 51 -24.42 7.63 49.36
C LEU A 51 -24.06 9.12 49.14
N HIS A 52 -24.78 9.83 48.28
CA HIS A 52 -24.59 11.27 48.04
C HIS A 52 -25.71 12.12 48.60
N ASN A 53 -25.91 12.08 49.92
CA ASN A 53 -26.60 13.14 50.66
C ASN A 53 -26.00 13.25 52.07
N TRP A 54 -24.89 13.96 52.19
CA TRP A 54 -24.45 14.51 53.47
C TRP A 54 -24.14 16.00 53.27
N ASP A 55 -24.95 16.82 53.94
CA ASP A 55 -24.83 18.25 54.16
C ASP A 55 -23.51 18.62 54.89
N GLY A 56 -22.99 19.80 54.57
CA GLY A 56 -21.60 20.18 54.74
C GLY A 56 -21.16 20.54 56.15
N SER A 57 -19.88 20.25 56.40
CA SER A 57 -19.02 21.08 57.23
C SER A 57 -17.58 20.90 56.74
N ALA A 58 -16.93 22.01 56.44
CA ALA A 58 -15.54 22.07 56.01
C ALA A 58 -14.62 21.57 57.13
N ASP A 59 -13.85 20.52 56.86
CA ASP A 59 -12.46 20.44 57.28
C ASP A 59 -11.70 19.49 56.36
N THR A 60 -10.43 19.81 56.13
CA THR A 60 -9.51 19.18 55.19
C THR A 60 -9.25 17.72 55.52
N ASP A 61 -9.68 16.79 54.67
CA ASP A 61 -9.05 15.46 54.51
C ASP A 61 -9.46 14.87 53.15
N SER A 62 -8.50 14.29 52.41
CA SER A 62 -8.68 13.69 51.08
C SER A 62 -9.85 12.68 51.02
N PRO A 63 -10.49 12.47 49.86
CA PRO A 63 -11.62 11.56 49.73
C PRO A 63 -11.17 10.09 49.87
N VAL A 64 -11.18 9.61 51.10
CA VAL A 64 -10.91 8.20 51.42
C VAL A 64 -12.01 7.31 50.84
N VAL A 65 -11.69 6.48 49.83
CA VAL A 65 -12.66 5.53 49.27
C VAL A 65 -12.78 4.31 50.18
N ARG A 66 -13.92 4.19 50.85
CA ARG A 66 -14.28 3.04 51.69
C ARG A 66 -15.18 2.09 50.92
N ILE A 67 -14.71 0.87 50.70
CA ILE A 67 -15.43 -0.19 50.01
C ILE A 67 -15.81 -1.25 51.05
N VAL A 68 -17.11 -1.53 51.16
CA VAL A 68 -17.60 -2.69 51.93
C VAL A 68 -17.79 -3.84 50.94
N ASP A 69 -16.98 -4.88 51.08
CA ASP A 69 -17.09 -6.07 50.25
C ASP A 69 -18.34 -6.90 50.61
N LYS A 70 -18.71 -7.84 49.74
CA LYS A 70 -19.89 -8.70 49.93
C LYS A 70 -19.85 -9.56 51.19
N ASP A 71 -18.67 -9.76 51.76
CA ASP A 71 -18.41 -10.48 53.00
C ASP A 71 -18.40 -9.57 54.25
N GLY A 72 -18.69 -8.27 54.08
CA GLY A 72 -18.73 -7.29 55.17
C GLY A 72 -17.38 -6.64 55.50
N THR A 73 -16.28 -7.10 54.89
CA THR A 73 -14.93 -6.54 55.13
C THR A 73 -14.87 -5.09 54.67
N LEU A 74 -14.37 -4.19 55.53
CA LEU A 74 -14.19 -2.79 55.19
C LEU A 74 -12.77 -2.56 54.68
N LYS A 75 -12.67 -2.14 53.42
CA LYS A 75 -11.40 -1.82 52.76
C LYS A 75 -11.31 -0.33 52.49
N THR A 76 -10.17 0.24 52.82
CA THR A 76 -9.88 1.66 52.60
C THR A 76 -8.74 1.79 51.60
N HIS A 77 -8.91 2.65 50.59
CA HIS A 77 -7.88 2.95 49.60
C HIS A 77 -7.45 4.42 49.66
N ASP A 78 -6.19 4.70 49.33
CA ASP A 78 -5.69 6.06 49.10
C ASP A 78 -6.00 6.57 47.68
N ASP A 79 -5.65 7.83 47.41
CA ASP A 79 -5.88 8.50 46.11
C ASP A 79 -5.13 7.84 44.94
N ALA A 80 -4.11 7.03 45.22
CA ALA A 80 -3.36 6.26 44.23
C ALA A 80 -3.94 4.84 44.01
N GLY A 81 -5.03 4.50 44.71
CA GLY A 81 -5.69 3.21 44.64
C GLY A 81 -5.02 2.10 45.46
N ASN A 82 -4.08 2.42 46.35
CA ASN A 82 -3.45 1.43 47.22
C ASN A 82 -4.34 1.10 48.42
N LEU A 83 -4.35 -0.15 48.85
CA LEU A 83 -5.11 -0.61 50.02
C LEU A 83 -4.42 -0.19 51.33
N THR A 84 -4.96 0.79 52.06
CA THR A 84 -4.34 1.35 53.27
C THR A 84 -4.87 0.77 54.59
N THR A 85 -6.08 0.23 54.61
CA THR A 85 -6.65 -0.41 55.82
C THR A 85 -7.65 -1.50 55.44
N VAL A 86 -7.62 -2.60 56.20
CA VAL A 86 -8.62 -3.68 56.20
C VAL A 86 -9.14 -3.86 57.62
N GLU A 87 -10.46 -3.71 57.81
CA GLU A 87 -11.15 -4.02 59.06
C GLU A 87 -12.07 -5.23 58.86
N PHE A 88 -11.97 -6.19 59.78
CA PHE A 88 -12.55 -7.51 59.67
C PHE A 88 -13.96 -7.53 60.28
N TYR A 89 -14.97 -7.90 59.49
CA TYR A 89 -16.36 -7.96 59.96
C TYR A 89 -16.62 -9.15 60.89
N ASP A 90 -16.10 -10.33 60.54
CA ASP A 90 -16.30 -11.58 61.31
C ASP A 90 -15.40 -11.68 62.56
N SER A 91 -14.52 -10.71 62.78
CA SER A 91 -13.65 -10.63 63.97
C SER A 91 -13.60 -9.18 64.47
N PRO A 92 -14.66 -8.68 65.13
CA PRO A 92 -14.74 -7.31 65.62
C PRO A 92 -13.56 -7.01 66.55
N GLY A 93 -12.64 -6.16 66.09
CA GLY A 93 -11.42 -5.81 66.83
C GLY A 93 -10.11 -6.16 66.14
N LYS A 94 -10.12 -7.01 65.11
CA LYS A 94 -8.95 -7.18 64.23
C LYS A 94 -8.89 -6.06 63.19
N ARG A 95 -7.71 -5.50 62.97
CA ARG A 95 -7.46 -4.47 61.96
C ARG A 95 -6.04 -4.62 61.40
N HIS A 96 -5.92 -4.56 60.08
CA HIS A 96 -4.66 -4.39 59.38
C HIS A 96 -4.57 -2.99 58.79
N GLN A 97 -3.46 -2.31 59.01
CA GLN A 97 -3.14 -1.03 58.42
C GLN A 97 -1.83 -1.14 57.63
N TYR A 98 -1.82 -0.60 56.42
CA TYR A 98 -0.73 -0.74 55.46
C TYR A 98 -0.16 0.64 55.13
N GLY A 99 1.16 0.76 55.13
CA GLY A 99 1.87 1.97 54.73
C GLY A 99 2.69 1.76 53.47
N TYR A 100 2.70 2.77 52.61
CA TYR A 100 3.42 2.80 51.34
C TYR A 100 4.39 3.98 51.29
N ASN A 101 5.47 3.84 50.53
CA ASN A 101 6.36 4.97 50.21
C ASN A 101 5.90 5.71 48.94
N ASP A 102 6.59 6.80 48.59
CA ASP A 102 6.32 7.64 47.40
C ASP A 102 6.40 6.91 46.04
N LYS A 103 6.83 5.64 46.04
CA LYS A 103 6.88 4.76 44.85
C LYS A 103 5.79 3.68 44.87
N ASN A 104 4.77 3.83 45.70
CA ASN A 104 3.71 2.82 45.93
C ASN A 104 4.25 1.44 46.36
N GLN A 105 5.38 1.39 47.06
CA GLN A 105 5.89 0.14 47.61
C GLN A 105 5.43 -0.02 49.05
N LEU A 106 4.92 -1.20 49.40
CA LEU A 106 4.56 -1.54 50.78
C LEU A 106 5.81 -1.46 51.68
N ILE A 107 5.73 -0.67 52.75
CA ILE A 107 6.81 -0.42 53.73
C ILE A 107 6.43 -0.74 55.17
N SER A 108 5.14 -0.79 55.50
CA SER A 108 4.70 -1.16 56.85
C SER A 108 3.38 -1.94 56.83
N VAL A 109 3.26 -2.87 57.78
CA VAL A 109 2.00 -3.55 58.10
C VAL A 109 1.82 -3.52 59.61
N ASP A 110 0.75 -2.90 60.06
CA ASP A 110 0.33 -2.84 61.46
C ASP A 110 -0.90 -3.71 61.63
N ARG A 111 -0.73 -4.80 62.37
CA ARG A 111 -1.82 -5.69 62.76
C ARG A 111 -2.15 -5.45 64.21
N SER A 112 -3.42 -5.22 64.50
CA SER A 112 -3.96 -5.11 65.85
C SER A 112 -5.11 -6.07 66.02
N ASP A 113 -5.16 -6.77 67.15
CA ASP A 113 -6.29 -7.57 67.59
C ASP A 113 -6.74 -7.08 68.97
N LYS A 114 -7.80 -6.27 68.98
CA LYS A 114 -8.36 -5.68 70.21
C LYS A 114 -8.95 -6.72 71.17
N VAL A 115 -9.22 -7.94 70.71
CA VAL A 115 -9.77 -9.02 71.55
C VAL A 115 -8.65 -9.70 72.34
N THR A 116 -7.51 -9.95 71.71
CA THR A 116 -6.35 -10.56 72.38
C THR A 116 -5.38 -9.53 72.99
N GLY A 117 -5.49 -8.27 72.59
CA GLY A 117 -4.52 -7.21 72.92
C GLY A 117 -3.21 -7.33 72.15
N GLU A 118 -3.15 -8.17 71.11
CA GLU A 118 -1.94 -8.39 70.32
C GLU A 118 -1.75 -7.28 69.27
N GLU A 119 -0.55 -6.68 69.26
CA GLU A 119 -0.10 -5.73 68.24
C GLU A 119 1.18 -6.25 67.58
N ILE A 120 1.17 -6.28 66.25
CA ILE A 120 2.29 -6.72 65.42
C ILE A 120 2.63 -5.59 64.45
N HIS A 121 3.84 -5.08 64.55
CA HIS A 121 4.35 -4.01 63.68
C HIS A 121 5.43 -4.56 62.75
N LEU A 122 5.10 -4.75 61.48
CA LEU A 122 6.07 -5.13 60.46
C LEU A 122 6.52 -3.88 59.70
N ARG A 123 7.83 -3.79 59.48
CA ARG A 123 8.46 -2.64 58.83
C ARG A 123 9.50 -3.11 57.82
N ARG A 124 9.65 -2.37 56.73
CA ARG A 124 10.67 -2.59 55.71
C ARG A 124 11.84 -1.63 55.93
N ASN A 125 13.06 -2.15 56.02
CA ASN A 125 14.25 -1.32 55.99
C ASN A 125 14.52 -0.88 54.55
N GLU A 126 14.26 0.39 54.25
CA GLU A 126 14.39 0.96 52.90
C GLU A 126 15.81 0.85 52.31
N ARG A 127 16.86 0.75 53.14
CA ARG A 127 18.24 0.63 52.66
C ARG A 127 18.62 -0.80 52.30
N SER A 128 18.15 -1.79 53.07
CA SER A 128 18.55 -3.19 52.91
C SER A 128 17.49 -4.05 52.24
N ASP A 129 16.31 -3.49 52.01
CA ASP A 129 15.12 -4.16 51.50
C ASP A 129 14.61 -5.33 52.36
N LYS A 130 14.98 -5.36 53.64
CA LYS A 130 14.64 -6.45 54.57
C LYS A 130 13.48 -6.05 55.46
N TRP A 131 12.54 -6.96 55.63
CA TRP A 131 11.44 -6.82 56.58
C TRP A 131 11.88 -7.19 57.99
N TYR A 132 11.33 -6.52 58.99
CA TYR A 132 11.52 -6.85 60.41
C TYR A 132 10.24 -6.65 61.20
N LEU A 133 10.09 -7.46 62.25
CA LEU A 133 9.08 -7.29 63.29
C LEU A 133 9.64 -6.35 64.37
N GLU A 134 8.90 -5.29 64.66
CA GLU A 134 9.15 -4.36 65.74
C GLU A 134 8.26 -4.74 66.93
N LYS A 135 8.90 -5.20 68.01
CA LYS A 135 8.22 -5.59 69.25
C LYS A 135 9.07 -5.14 70.45
N GLU A 136 8.46 -4.41 71.38
CA GLU A 136 9.11 -3.91 72.61
C GLU A 136 10.41 -3.11 72.33
N GLY A 137 10.45 -2.36 71.23
CA GLY A 137 11.61 -1.58 70.81
C GLY A 137 12.76 -2.39 70.19
N ALA A 138 12.62 -3.72 70.10
CA ALA A 138 13.57 -4.60 69.41
C ALA A 138 13.13 -4.88 67.96
N ARG A 139 14.12 -5.10 67.07
CA ARG A 139 13.90 -5.43 65.65
C ARG A 139 14.30 -6.88 65.37
N TYR A 140 13.35 -7.68 64.92
CA TYR A 140 13.56 -9.08 64.54
C TYR A 140 13.43 -9.21 63.02
N TYR A 141 14.56 -9.35 62.31
CA TYR A 141 14.55 -9.46 60.85
C TYR A 141 13.88 -10.74 60.39
N LEU A 142 12.93 -10.59 59.47
CA LEU A 142 12.26 -11.71 58.84
C LEU A 142 13.19 -12.37 57.81
N PRO A 143 13.13 -13.69 57.67
CA PRO A 143 13.98 -14.42 56.73
C PRO A 143 13.58 -14.19 55.26
N GLY A 144 12.38 -13.70 54.97
CA GLY A 144 11.88 -13.53 53.61
C GLY A 144 11.02 -12.28 53.39
N LYS A 145 10.30 -12.29 52.28
CA LYS A 145 9.44 -11.17 51.82
C LYS A 145 8.10 -11.13 52.56
N VAL A 146 7.49 -9.95 52.50
CA VAL A 146 6.10 -9.71 52.89
C VAL A 146 5.33 -9.32 51.63
N ASP A 147 4.15 -9.90 51.44
CA ASP A 147 3.32 -9.75 50.25
C ASP A 147 1.87 -9.45 50.67
N LEU A 148 1.21 -8.54 49.94
CA LEU A 148 -0.16 -8.11 50.18
C LEU A 148 -0.94 -8.24 48.89
N LYS A 149 -1.94 -9.12 48.88
CA LYS A 149 -2.81 -9.29 47.71
C LYS A 149 -3.88 -8.21 47.68
N ALA A 150 -4.39 -7.90 46.49
CA ALA A 150 -5.46 -6.90 46.29
C ALA A 150 -6.76 -7.24 47.05
N ASN A 151 -7.01 -8.51 47.33
CA ASN A 151 -8.14 -8.92 48.15
C ASN A 151 -7.93 -8.67 49.65
N GLY A 152 -6.73 -8.25 50.09
CA GLY A 152 -6.37 -7.98 51.48
C GLY A 152 -5.66 -9.13 52.19
N ASP A 153 -5.45 -10.28 51.53
CA ASP A 153 -4.67 -11.38 52.11
C ASP A 153 -3.23 -10.93 52.33
N PHE A 154 -2.74 -11.21 53.52
CA PHE A 154 -1.43 -10.82 53.97
C PHE A 154 -0.54 -12.06 54.09
N ALA A 155 0.65 -12.05 53.47
CA ALA A 155 1.53 -13.21 53.44
C ALA A 155 2.95 -12.85 53.89
N VAL A 156 3.51 -13.66 54.80
CA VAL A 156 4.88 -13.53 55.29
C VAL A 156 5.68 -14.77 54.96
N GLN A 157 6.76 -14.59 54.22
CA GLN A 157 7.68 -15.67 53.92
C GLN A 157 8.58 -15.97 55.14
N HIS A 158 8.50 -17.20 55.64
CA HIS A 158 9.28 -17.65 56.81
C HIS A 158 10.39 -18.65 56.43
N LYS A 159 10.36 -19.20 55.20
CA LYS A 159 11.44 -20.00 54.60
C LYS A 159 11.38 -19.86 53.07
N ASP A 160 12.43 -20.22 52.34
CA ASP A 160 12.43 -20.21 50.87
C ASP A 160 11.23 -20.99 50.31
N GLY A 161 10.34 -20.28 49.60
CA GLY A 161 9.09 -20.83 49.08
C GLY A 161 7.99 -21.10 50.12
N SER A 162 8.22 -20.99 51.43
CA SER A 162 7.19 -21.22 52.46
C SER A 162 6.68 -19.90 53.05
N TRP A 163 5.37 -19.74 53.01
CA TRP A 163 4.64 -18.54 53.35
C TRP A 163 3.59 -18.86 54.40
N ARG A 164 3.49 -17.99 55.38
CA ARG A 164 2.34 -17.95 56.29
C ARG A 164 1.38 -16.92 55.71
N VAL A 165 0.22 -17.36 55.24
CA VAL A 165 -0.81 -16.49 54.64
C VAL A 165 -1.95 -16.35 55.63
N GLU A 166 -2.28 -15.11 55.98
CA GLU A 166 -3.47 -14.74 56.72
C GLU A 166 -4.46 -14.14 55.74
N ASP A 167 -5.63 -14.78 55.60
CA ASP A 167 -6.69 -14.27 54.75
C ASP A 167 -7.42 -13.08 55.39
N VAL A 168 -8.29 -12.43 54.63
CA VAL A 168 -9.13 -11.33 55.12
C VAL A 168 -10.20 -11.71 56.14
N HIS A 169 -10.26 -12.95 56.59
CA HIS A 169 -11.08 -13.39 57.72
C HIS A 169 -10.22 -13.74 58.95
N GLY A 170 -8.89 -13.58 58.86
CA GLY A 170 -7.95 -13.88 59.92
C GLY A 170 -7.63 -15.37 60.07
N ASN A 171 -7.97 -16.19 59.06
CA ASN A 171 -7.53 -17.59 59.02
C ASN A 171 -6.08 -17.63 58.54
N VAL A 172 -5.26 -18.40 59.25
CA VAL A 172 -3.85 -18.56 58.93
C VAL A 172 -3.64 -19.93 58.29
N VAL A 173 -3.00 -19.95 57.13
CA VAL A 173 -2.58 -21.18 56.44
C VAL A 173 -1.11 -21.12 56.07
N ASP A 174 -0.46 -22.28 56.10
CA ASP A 174 0.89 -22.44 55.55
C ASP A 174 0.79 -22.78 54.05
N GLU A 175 1.45 -21.96 53.23
CA GLU A 175 1.47 -22.04 51.78
C GLU A 175 2.91 -22.28 51.28
N LYS A 176 3.15 -23.36 50.51
CA LYS A 176 4.37 -23.50 49.72
C LYS A 176 4.13 -22.94 48.31
N ARG A 177 4.83 -21.86 47.97
CA ARG A 177 4.91 -21.32 46.61
C ARG A 177 6.07 -21.97 45.85
N LEU A 178 5.74 -22.61 44.74
CA LEU A 178 6.69 -23.33 43.89
C LEU A 178 7.31 -22.41 42.84
N ALA A 179 8.44 -22.85 42.26
CA ALA A 179 9.08 -22.18 41.12
C ALA A 179 8.15 -21.97 39.91
N SER A 180 7.18 -22.88 39.72
CA SER A 180 6.15 -22.82 38.67
C SER A 180 5.09 -21.73 38.89
N GLY A 181 5.12 -21.02 40.01
CA GLY A 181 4.09 -20.04 40.40
C GLY A 181 2.87 -20.66 41.09
N ALA A 182 2.83 -21.99 41.24
CA ALA A 182 1.81 -22.67 42.02
C ALA A 182 1.93 -22.37 43.52
N ALA A 183 0.80 -22.30 44.20
CA ALA A 183 0.68 -22.16 45.64
C ALA A 183 -0.03 -23.38 46.23
N LEU A 184 0.63 -24.08 47.14
CA LEU A 184 0.16 -25.30 47.81
C LEU A 184 -0.17 -25.00 49.27
N GLN A 185 -1.40 -25.25 49.70
CA GLN A 185 -1.81 -25.14 51.10
C GLN A 185 -1.97 -26.55 51.69
N PHE A 186 -1.44 -26.76 52.88
CA PHE A 186 -1.44 -28.07 53.53
C PHE A 186 -2.38 -28.09 54.74
N ASN A 187 -2.95 -29.26 55.01
CA ASN A 187 -3.62 -29.55 56.29
C ASN A 187 -2.56 -29.74 57.41
N GLU A 188 -3.00 -29.81 58.67
CA GLU A 188 -2.11 -30.04 59.82
C GLU A 188 -1.31 -31.36 59.71
N ASP A 189 -1.88 -32.38 59.08
CA ASP A 189 -1.24 -33.67 58.81
C ASP A 189 -0.26 -33.66 57.62
N LYS A 190 -0.03 -32.47 57.02
CA LYS A 190 0.79 -32.24 55.83
C LYS A 190 0.25 -32.85 54.52
N SER A 191 -1.01 -33.31 54.50
CA SER A 191 -1.72 -33.60 53.27
C SER A 191 -2.03 -32.30 52.52
N LEU A 192 -2.10 -32.35 51.19
CA LEU A 192 -2.34 -31.16 50.37
C LEU A 192 -3.82 -30.80 50.40
N ASN A 193 -4.19 -29.71 51.06
CA ASN A 193 -5.57 -29.24 51.13
C ASN A 193 -5.99 -28.55 49.83
N ARG A 194 -5.14 -27.65 49.33
CA ARG A 194 -5.46 -26.80 48.17
C ARG A 194 -4.24 -26.52 47.31
N LEU A 195 -4.40 -26.58 46.00
CA LEU A 195 -3.44 -26.08 45.03
C LEU A 195 -4.08 -24.93 44.24
N LYS A 196 -3.39 -23.80 44.15
CA LYS A 196 -3.70 -22.73 43.20
C LYS A 196 -2.60 -22.68 42.15
N ARG A 197 -2.95 -22.87 40.89
CA ARG A 197 -2.04 -22.85 39.75
C ARG A 197 -1.82 -21.44 39.22
N ALA A 198 -0.74 -21.26 38.45
CA ALA A 198 -0.42 -20.00 37.79
C ALA A 198 -1.47 -19.61 36.73
N ASP A 199 -2.07 -20.59 36.05
CA ASP A 199 -3.14 -20.39 35.05
C ASP A 199 -4.50 -20.01 35.64
N GLY A 200 -4.57 -19.77 36.96
CA GLY A 200 -5.79 -19.42 37.70
C GLY A 200 -6.61 -20.61 38.17
N THR A 201 -6.27 -21.85 37.78
CA THR A 201 -6.99 -23.04 38.23
C THR A 201 -6.79 -23.26 39.73
N ARG A 202 -7.89 -23.51 40.45
CA ARG A 202 -7.88 -23.91 41.85
C ARG A 202 -8.27 -25.38 41.98
N ILE A 203 -7.55 -26.12 42.81
CA ILE A 203 -7.81 -27.52 43.14
C ILE A 203 -8.00 -27.62 44.64
N ASP A 204 -9.18 -28.05 45.09
CA ASP A 204 -9.44 -28.39 46.48
C ASP A 204 -9.46 -29.92 46.63
N CYS A 205 -8.75 -30.42 47.65
CA CYS A 205 -8.58 -31.85 47.91
C CYS A 205 -9.16 -32.21 49.28
N THR A 206 -9.82 -33.38 49.35
CA THR A 206 -10.29 -33.96 50.61
C THR A 206 -9.79 -35.38 50.73
N TYR A 207 -9.55 -35.82 51.96
CA TYR A 207 -9.00 -37.13 52.26
C TYR A 207 -9.92 -37.89 53.21
N ASP A 208 -9.99 -39.20 53.03
CA ASP A 208 -10.69 -40.07 53.96
C ASP A 208 -9.94 -40.18 55.29
N LYS A 209 -10.58 -40.81 56.28
CA LYS A 209 -10.01 -41.03 57.62
C LYS A 209 -8.69 -41.81 57.64
N ASP A 210 -8.36 -42.53 56.56
CA ASP A 210 -7.13 -43.31 56.40
C ASP A 210 -6.06 -42.51 55.65
N GLY A 211 -6.31 -41.23 55.36
CA GLY A 211 -5.39 -40.31 54.67
C GLY A 211 -5.32 -40.53 53.15
N LYS A 212 -6.27 -41.25 52.54
CA LYS A 212 -6.31 -41.44 51.08
C LYS A 212 -7.19 -40.37 50.44
N LEU A 213 -6.77 -39.89 49.27
CA LEU A 213 -7.49 -38.85 48.54
C LEU A 213 -8.90 -39.34 48.19
N GLU A 214 -9.92 -38.59 48.62
CA GLU A 214 -11.34 -38.95 48.48
C GLU A 214 -11.99 -38.14 47.36
N THR A 215 -11.82 -36.81 47.36
CA THR A 215 -12.31 -35.95 46.27
C THR A 215 -11.31 -34.90 45.83
N ILE A 216 -11.37 -34.55 44.54
CA ILE A 216 -10.68 -33.39 43.96
C ILE A 216 -11.72 -32.50 43.29
N LYS A 217 -11.74 -31.20 43.61
CA LYS A 217 -12.55 -30.20 42.93
C LYS A 217 -11.66 -29.20 42.19
N GLU A 218 -11.65 -29.28 40.87
CA GLU A 218 -10.97 -28.35 39.98
C GLU A 218 -11.91 -27.19 39.64
N THR A 219 -11.48 -25.93 39.80
CA THR A 219 -12.28 -24.73 39.55
C THR A 219 -11.50 -23.73 38.69
N LYS A 220 -12.06 -23.31 37.56
CA LYS A 220 -11.52 -22.28 36.65
C LYS A 220 -12.67 -21.46 36.06
N ASP A 221 -12.54 -20.13 36.03
CA ASP A 221 -13.52 -19.21 35.45
C ASP A 221 -14.99 -19.46 35.90
N LYS A 222 -15.18 -19.74 37.20
CA LYS A 222 -16.46 -20.10 37.84
C LYS A 222 -17.05 -21.46 37.44
N HIS A 223 -16.41 -22.19 36.55
CA HIS A 223 -16.75 -23.59 36.27
C HIS A 223 -15.98 -24.50 37.23
N SER A 224 -16.66 -25.51 37.78
CA SER A 224 -16.02 -26.50 38.64
C SER A 224 -16.31 -27.92 38.21
N THR A 225 -15.29 -28.77 38.24
CA THR A 225 -15.39 -30.22 38.01
C THR A 225 -14.94 -30.95 39.27
N THR A 226 -15.80 -31.85 39.76
CA THR A 226 -15.50 -32.66 40.95
C THR A 226 -15.23 -34.11 40.55
N TRP A 227 -14.17 -34.67 41.09
CA TRP A 227 -13.73 -36.06 40.96
C TRP A 227 -13.90 -36.76 42.30
N THR A 228 -14.62 -37.88 42.32
CA THR A 228 -14.87 -38.64 43.57
C THR A 228 -14.34 -40.05 43.43
N ARG A 229 -13.58 -40.50 44.44
CA ARG A 229 -13.03 -41.85 44.50
C ARG A 229 -14.14 -42.87 44.76
N ASN A 230 -14.20 -43.91 43.93
CA ASN A 230 -15.11 -45.03 44.09
C ASN A 230 -14.48 -46.17 44.92
N GLU A 231 -15.25 -47.23 45.17
CA GLU A 231 -14.79 -48.39 45.96
C GLU A 231 -13.59 -49.12 45.33
N SER A 232 -13.47 -49.10 44.01
CA SER A 232 -12.33 -49.66 43.26
C SER A 232 -11.06 -48.80 43.38
N GLY A 233 -11.17 -47.58 43.92
CA GLY A 233 -10.08 -46.62 44.03
C GLY A 233 -9.89 -45.71 42.82
N ASP A 234 -10.75 -45.81 41.80
CA ASP A 234 -10.78 -44.95 40.62
C ASP A 234 -11.63 -43.70 40.89
N PHE A 235 -11.40 -42.62 40.16
CA PHE A 235 -12.10 -41.35 40.34
C PHE A 235 -13.08 -41.09 39.19
N GLY A 236 -14.37 -41.05 39.52
CA GLY A 236 -15.43 -40.69 38.58
C GLY A 236 -15.70 -39.18 38.59
N ARG A 237 -15.95 -38.61 37.41
CA ARG A 237 -16.36 -37.20 37.27
C ARG A 237 -17.83 -37.03 37.63
N GLN A 238 -18.16 -36.05 38.46
CA GLN A 238 -19.55 -35.74 38.79
C GLN A 238 -20.33 -35.32 37.54
N GLY A 239 -21.40 -36.07 37.20
CA GLY A 239 -22.27 -35.78 36.06
C GLY A 239 -21.74 -36.26 34.69
N SER A 240 -20.74 -37.16 34.67
CA SER A 240 -20.16 -37.72 33.44
C SER A 240 -19.69 -39.16 33.69
N ASP A 241 -19.59 -39.97 32.63
CA ASP A 241 -19.03 -41.34 32.67
C ASP A 241 -17.48 -41.36 32.63
N GLU A 242 -16.83 -40.19 32.63
CA GLU A 242 -15.36 -40.08 32.59
C GLU A 242 -14.73 -40.60 33.90
N VAL A 243 -13.76 -41.52 33.76
CA VAL A 243 -13.04 -42.15 34.89
C VAL A 243 -11.53 -41.89 34.78
N ARG A 244 -10.91 -41.52 35.91
CA ARG A 244 -9.46 -41.38 36.08
C ARG A 244 -8.94 -42.43 37.06
N LYS A 245 -7.98 -43.25 36.65
CA LYS A 245 -7.33 -44.26 37.48
C LYS A 245 -6.06 -43.69 38.10
N ASN A 246 -5.69 -44.16 39.30
CA ASN A 246 -4.46 -43.73 40.00
C ASN A 246 -4.30 -42.20 40.14
N LEU A 247 -5.43 -41.47 40.25
CA LEU A 247 -5.40 -40.02 40.42
C LEU A 247 -4.69 -39.68 41.74
N SER A 248 -3.64 -38.88 41.65
CA SER A 248 -2.82 -38.46 42.77
C SER A 248 -2.32 -37.04 42.56
N ILE A 249 -2.11 -36.32 43.66
CA ILE A 249 -1.51 -34.99 43.63
C ILE A 249 -0.28 -34.99 44.54
N ASP A 250 0.87 -34.66 43.95
CA ASP A 250 2.15 -34.66 44.64
C ASP A 250 2.35 -33.38 45.45
N GLN A 251 3.22 -33.42 46.46
CA GLN A 251 3.62 -32.23 47.26
C GLN A 251 4.42 -31.18 46.46
N ASN A 252 4.71 -31.46 45.19
CA ASN A 252 5.29 -30.51 44.24
C ASN A 252 4.23 -29.95 43.26
N GLY A 253 2.93 -30.15 43.55
CA GLY A 253 1.82 -29.57 42.81
C GLY A 253 1.47 -30.29 41.50
N ASN A 254 2.15 -31.39 41.16
CA ASN A 254 1.84 -32.16 39.97
C ASN A 254 0.66 -33.11 40.24
N LEU A 255 -0.39 -32.97 39.43
CA LEU A 255 -1.53 -33.89 39.40
C LEU A 255 -1.25 -34.98 38.37
N LYS A 256 -1.34 -36.25 38.77
CA LYS A 256 -1.05 -37.42 37.95
C LYS A 256 -2.24 -38.34 37.90
N TYR A 257 -2.56 -38.88 36.74
CA TYR A 257 -3.59 -39.93 36.59
C TYR A 257 -3.40 -40.72 35.30
N LYS A 258 -4.08 -41.85 35.22
CA LYS A 258 -4.20 -42.67 34.02
C LYS A 258 -5.63 -42.57 33.49
N SER A 259 -5.81 -42.21 32.22
CA SER A 259 -7.11 -42.18 31.55
C SER A 259 -7.62 -43.59 31.24
N GLU A 260 -8.87 -43.70 30.80
CA GLU A 260 -9.51 -44.98 30.49
C GLU A 260 -8.81 -45.73 29.34
N ASP A 261 -8.28 -45.01 28.35
CA ASP A 261 -7.47 -45.53 27.23
C ASP A 261 -6.03 -45.92 27.66
N GLY A 262 -5.70 -45.77 28.94
CA GLY A 262 -4.45 -46.21 29.54
C GLY A 262 -3.31 -45.20 29.46
N LEU A 263 -3.52 -44.02 28.88
CA LEU A 263 -2.50 -42.95 28.80
C LEU A 263 -2.20 -42.35 30.17
N ASP A 264 -0.94 -42.02 30.40
CA ASP A 264 -0.49 -41.40 31.64
C ASP A 264 -0.45 -39.87 31.47
N HIS A 265 -1.16 -39.17 32.34
CA HIS A 265 -1.30 -37.72 32.35
C HIS A 265 -0.58 -37.11 33.54
N VAL A 266 0.11 -35.99 33.29
CA VAL A 266 0.69 -35.14 34.33
C VAL A 266 0.31 -33.70 34.07
N ILE A 267 -0.32 -33.03 35.03
CA ILE A 267 -0.63 -31.60 34.98
C ILE A 267 0.17 -30.91 36.09
N ALA A 268 1.11 -30.03 35.73
CA ALA A 268 1.96 -29.39 36.71
C ALA A 268 1.30 -28.22 37.44
N GLY A 269 2.03 -27.66 38.39
CA GLY A 269 1.61 -26.49 39.17
C GLY A 269 1.36 -25.23 38.34
N ASP A 270 1.99 -25.06 37.17
CA ASP A 270 1.70 -23.94 36.26
C ASP A 270 0.46 -24.19 35.38
N GLY A 271 -0.08 -25.41 35.38
CA GLY A 271 -1.23 -25.83 34.55
C GLY A 271 -0.84 -26.50 33.23
N SER A 272 0.44 -26.57 32.91
CA SER A 272 0.89 -27.28 31.70
C SER A 272 0.63 -28.78 31.82
N HIS A 273 0.16 -29.37 30.72
CA HIS A 273 -0.35 -30.73 30.67
C HIS A 273 0.50 -31.58 29.73
N VAL A 274 0.94 -32.73 30.23
CA VAL A 274 1.66 -33.75 29.48
C VAL A 274 0.83 -35.00 29.42
N VAL A 275 0.75 -35.59 28.24
CA VAL A 275 0.18 -36.92 28.00
C VAL A 275 1.27 -37.81 27.45
N SER A 276 1.46 -38.97 28.07
CA SER A 276 2.45 -39.96 27.64
C SER A 276 1.75 -41.26 27.25
N ALA A 277 2.26 -41.91 26.19
CA ALA A 277 1.81 -43.23 25.80
C ALA A 277 2.02 -44.18 26.98
N GLY A 278 0.95 -44.75 27.52
CA GLY A 278 0.97 -45.55 28.75
C GLY A 278 1.71 -46.90 28.67
N ASP A 279 2.72 -47.02 27.79
CA ASP A 279 3.48 -48.23 27.51
C ASP A 279 4.72 -48.41 28.41
N ASN A 280 4.86 -47.60 29.46
CA ASN A 280 5.96 -47.61 30.44
C ASN A 280 7.38 -47.40 29.86
N LYS A 281 7.53 -47.04 28.57
CA LYS A 281 8.86 -46.93 27.96
C LYS A 281 9.54 -45.58 28.18
N THR A 282 8.77 -44.51 28.34
CA THR A 282 9.31 -43.18 28.65
C THR A 282 9.05 -42.86 30.12
N LYS A 283 10.07 -42.43 30.87
CA LYS A 283 9.95 -42.10 32.29
C LYS A 283 10.26 -40.64 32.52
N VAL A 284 9.37 -39.97 33.24
CA VAL A 284 9.50 -38.55 33.58
C VAL A 284 9.55 -38.41 35.09
N THR A 285 10.61 -37.77 35.60
CA THR A 285 10.80 -37.50 37.03
C THR A 285 10.82 -36.01 37.25
N TYR A 286 10.18 -35.55 38.33
CA TYR A 286 10.09 -34.15 38.70
C TYR A 286 10.82 -33.89 40.01
N ASP A 287 11.39 -32.70 40.17
CA ASP A 287 12.02 -32.30 41.42
C ASP A 287 10.99 -31.87 42.48
N SER A 288 11.46 -31.41 43.65
CA SER A 288 10.62 -30.93 44.75
C SER A 288 9.82 -29.66 44.43
N GLU A 289 10.15 -28.97 43.33
CA GLU A 289 9.48 -27.77 42.84
C GLU A 289 8.53 -28.05 41.67
N GLY A 290 8.41 -29.32 41.26
CA GLY A 290 7.49 -29.78 40.22
C GLY A 290 8.05 -29.65 38.81
N ARG A 291 9.32 -29.26 38.67
CA ARG A 291 10.00 -29.07 37.39
C ARG A 291 10.55 -30.40 36.89
N LEU A 292 10.68 -30.55 35.57
CA LEU A 292 11.28 -31.75 34.98
C LEU A 292 12.73 -31.89 35.46
N SER A 293 13.07 -33.02 36.07
CA SER A 293 14.44 -33.30 36.56
C SER A 293 15.13 -34.41 35.78
N LEU A 294 14.38 -35.41 35.29
CA LEU A 294 14.91 -36.50 34.48
C LEU A 294 13.86 -36.95 33.47
N PHE A 295 14.26 -37.04 32.21
CA PHE A 295 13.48 -37.63 31.12
C PHE A 295 14.26 -38.82 30.55
N THR A 296 13.77 -40.03 30.74
CA THR A 296 14.36 -41.27 30.19
C THR A 296 13.50 -41.78 29.04
N LYS A 297 14.14 -42.04 27.90
CA LYS A 297 13.51 -42.53 26.68
C LYS A 297 13.35 -44.06 26.71
N ALA A 298 12.56 -44.54 25.75
CA ALA A 298 12.35 -45.96 25.48
C ALA A 298 13.64 -46.74 25.19
N ASP A 299 14.65 -46.10 24.61
CA ASP A 299 15.95 -46.70 24.30
C ASP A 299 16.94 -46.69 25.49
N GLY A 300 16.49 -46.20 26.65
CA GLY A 300 17.28 -46.07 27.87
C GLY A 300 18.14 -44.81 27.95
N THR A 301 18.29 -44.02 26.88
CA THR A 301 18.97 -42.73 26.96
C THR A 301 18.16 -41.76 27.81
N ALA A 302 18.81 -40.82 28.48
CA ALA A 302 18.11 -39.89 29.36
C ALA A 302 18.68 -38.47 29.33
N ARG A 303 17.89 -37.54 29.83
CA ARG A 303 18.22 -36.13 29.98
C ARG A 303 17.91 -35.70 31.41
N GLN A 304 18.92 -35.16 32.09
CA GLN A 304 18.78 -34.66 33.44
C GLN A 304 18.89 -33.14 33.44
N PHE A 305 18.02 -32.49 34.19
CA PHE A 305 17.95 -31.04 34.32
C PHE A 305 18.08 -30.66 35.80
N GLU A 306 18.94 -29.68 36.08
CA GLU A 306 19.08 -29.04 37.38
C GLU A 306 18.82 -27.53 37.20
N TYR A 307 18.32 -26.87 38.24
CA TYR A 307 17.84 -25.49 38.17
C TYR A 307 18.53 -24.59 39.21
N GLU A 308 18.54 -23.28 38.97
CA GLU A 308 19.01 -22.29 39.93
C GLU A 308 17.99 -22.12 41.07
N GLY A 309 18.24 -22.74 42.22
CA GLY A 309 17.40 -22.62 43.41
C GLY A 309 15.92 -22.92 43.13
N ASN A 310 15.03 -21.99 43.50
CA ASN A 310 13.58 -22.08 43.28
C ASN A 310 13.11 -21.32 42.02
N THR A 311 13.94 -21.23 40.97
CA THR A 311 13.56 -20.59 39.70
C THR A 311 13.28 -21.62 38.60
N THR A 312 12.65 -21.24 37.50
CA THR A 312 12.51 -22.14 36.32
C THR A 312 13.77 -22.15 35.43
N ARG A 313 14.84 -21.48 35.85
CA ARG A 313 16.06 -21.33 35.06
C ARG A 313 16.96 -22.54 35.23
N VAL A 314 17.25 -23.22 34.11
CA VAL A 314 18.13 -24.38 34.09
C VAL A 314 19.57 -23.94 34.38
N SER A 315 20.19 -24.53 35.40
CA SER A 315 21.60 -24.33 35.78
C SER A 315 22.50 -25.40 35.16
N LYS A 316 21.98 -26.62 34.97
CA LYS A 316 22.75 -27.72 34.38
C LYS A 316 21.86 -28.66 33.60
N PHE A 317 22.35 -29.09 32.44
CA PHE A 317 21.69 -30.03 31.55
C PHE A 317 22.66 -31.17 31.23
N THR A 318 22.27 -32.42 31.49
CA THR A 318 23.11 -33.60 31.30
C THR A 318 22.44 -34.60 30.38
N GLU A 319 23.15 -35.02 29.33
CA GLU A 319 22.75 -36.12 28.47
C GLU A 319 23.37 -37.42 28.97
N LEU A 320 22.53 -38.45 29.12
CA LEU A 320 22.89 -39.78 29.59
C LEU A 320 22.68 -40.80 28.44
N ASN A 321 23.64 -41.69 28.26
CA ASN A 321 23.51 -42.80 27.30
C ASN A 321 22.58 -43.90 27.85
N ALA A 322 22.33 -44.96 27.06
CA ALA A 322 21.44 -46.06 27.44
C ALA A 322 21.89 -46.86 28.68
N LYS A 323 23.14 -46.70 29.13
CA LYS A 323 23.69 -47.29 30.36
C LYS A 323 23.57 -46.36 31.57
N GLY A 324 23.03 -45.15 31.38
CA GLY A 324 23.00 -44.11 32.41
C GLY A 324 24.33 -43.39 32.61
N GLU A 325 25.31 -43.57 31.73
CA GLU A 325 26.59 -42.86 31.80
C GLU A 325 26.46 -41.48 31.15
N ILE A 326 27.14 -40.49 31.72
CA ILE A 326 27.16 -39.12 31.19
C ILE A 326 27.82 -39.10 29.81
N SER A 327 27.06 -38.74 28.78
CA SER A 327 27.59 -38.49 27.44
C SER A 327 28.04 -37.04 27.30
N LYS A 328 27.24 -36.08 27.79
CA LYS A 328 27.56 -34.64 27.79
C LYS A 328 26.94 -33.92 28.98
N THR A 329 27.58 -32.85 29.42
CA THR A 329 27.06 -31.93 30.44
C THR A 329 27.21 -30.50 29.96
N TYR A 330 26.17 -29.70 30.15
CA TYR A 330 26.13 -28.26 29.92
C TYR A 330 25.87 -27.60 31.27
N GLU A 331 26.82 -26.81 31.75
CA GLU A 331 26.74 -26.14 33.05
C GLU A 331 26.75 -24.63 32.86
N ARG A 332 25.74 -23.94 33.39
CA ARG A 332 25.62 -22.49 33.26
C ARG A 332 26.66 -21.81 34.16
N THR A 333 27.42 -20.89 33.58
CA THR A 333 28.53 -20.18 34.24
C THR A 333 28.26 -18.68 34.39
N LYS A 334 27.49 -18.10 33.46
CA LYS A 334 26.94 -16.74 33.54
C LYS A 334 25.53 -16.72 32.96
N ASP A 335 24.91 -15.54 32.95
CA ASP A 335 23.50 -15.42 32.58
C ASP A 335 23.16 -16.02 31.22
N ASP A 336 24.06 -15.86 30.25
CA ASP A 336 23.96 -16.35 28.89
C ASP A 336 25.16 -17.20 28.48
N GLU A 337 25.90 -17.81 29.41
CA GLU A 337 27.14 -18.55 29.10
C GLU A 337 27.13 -19.93 29.75
N TRP A 338 27.39 -20.97 28.96
CA TRP A 338 27.40 -22.36 29.37
C TRP A 338 28.69 -23.06 29.01
N LYS A 339 29.20 -23.87 29.93
CA LYS A 339 30.35 -24.74 29.71
C LYS A 339 29.87 -26.12 29.27
N CYS A 340 30.28 -26.55 28.08
CA CYS A 340 29.98 -27.90 27.58
C CYS A 340 31.16 -28.85 27.88
N MET A 341 30.84 -30.03 28.42
CA MET A 341 31.78 -31.06 28.84
C MET A 341 31.38 -32.43 28.27
N GLN A 342 32.35 -33.24 27.88
CA GLN A 342 32.19 -34.66 27.55
C GLN A 342 33.22 -35.45 28.36
N GLY A 343 32.78 -36.08 29.46
CA GLY A 343 33.70 -36.51 30.53
C GLY A 343 34.48 -35.31 31.08
N ASP A 344 35.79 -35.47 31.27
CA ASP A 344 36.67 -34.39 31.75
C ASP A 344 37.09 -33.39 30.64
N LYS A 345 36.71 -33.65 29.39
CA LYS A 345 37.09 -32.79 28.25
C LYS A 345 36.08 -31.67 28.07
N SER A 346 36.54 -30.42 28.18
CA SER A 346 35.75 -29.26 27.77
C SER A 346 35.62 -29.21 26.25
N LEU A 347 34.40 -29.09 25.75
CA LEU A 347 34.07 -28.92 24.34
C LEU A 347 33.97 -27.44 23.94
N GLY A 348 33.95 -26.53 24.91
CA GLY A 348 33.91 -25.09 24.70
C GLY A 348 32.92 -24.36 25.62
N LEU A 349 32.89 -23.04 25.47
CA LEU A 349 31.81 -22.20 25.98
C LEU A 349 30.75 -22.03 24.89
N TRP A 350 29.50 -21.98 25.31
CA TRP A 350 28.35 -21.75 24.47
C TRP A 350 27.57 -20.57 25.04
N HIS A 351 27.29 -19.56 24.21
CA HIS A 351 26.49 -18.43 24.64
C HIS A 351 25.02 -18.64 24.29
N GLY A 352 24.10 -18.41 25.22
CA GLY A 352 22.68 -18.66 24.98
C GLY A 352 21.81 -18.97 26.19
N ASP A 353 20.58 -19.41 25.89
CA ASP A 353 19.60 -19.83 26.88
C ASP A 353 18.97 -21.19 26.55
N LEU A 354 18.60 -21.92 27.60
CA LEU A 354 18.02 -23.26 27.54
C LEU A 354 16.71 -23.28 28.32
N LYS A 355 15.65 -23.72 27.66
CA LYS A 355 14.31 -23.91 28.22
C LYS A 355 13.91 -25.38 28.08
N THR A 356 13.09 -25.86 28.99
CA THR A 356 12.60 -27.24 28.99
C THR A 356 11.09 -27.26 29.23
N GLY A 357 10.39 -28.07 28.46
CA GLY A 357 9.00 -28.44 28.70
C GLY A 357 8.91 -29.68 29.58
N LEU A 358 7.75 -29.89 30.21
CA LEU A 358 7.51 -31.01 31.12
C LEU A 358 7.52 -32.39 30.45
N ASP A 359 7.27 -32.42 29.14
CA ASP A 359 7.25 -33.62 28.31
C ASP A 359 8.64 -34.10 27.90
N GLY A 360 9.71 -33.41 28.33
CA GLY A 360 11.07 -33.69 27.90
C GLY A 360 11.50 -32.93 26.66
N SER A 361 10.62 -32.10 26.08
CA SER A 361 11.00 -31.14 25.06
C SER A 361 11.94 -30.09 25.64
N TRP A 362 12.80 -29.53 24.78
CA TRP A 362 13.71 -28.48 25.17
C TRP A 362 14.01 -27.56 23.99
N SER A 363 14.31 -26.31 24.32
CA SER A 363 14.65 -25.28 23.37
C SER A 363 15.99 -24.67 23.77
N MET A 364 16.86 -24.47 22.80
CA MET A 364 18.20 -23.93 23.01
C MET A 364 18.45 -22.82 22.00
N PHE A 365 18.77 -21.63 22.49
CA PHE A 365 19.09 -20.46 21.66
C PHE A 365 20.59 -20.18 21.73
N SER A 366 21.31 -20.30 20.62
CA SER A 366 22.72 -19.90 20.57
C SER A 366 22.84 -18.41 20.27
N GLY A 367 23.44 -17.64 21.17
CA GLY A 367 23.79 -16.22 20.99
C GLY A 367 25.01 -16.00 20.09
N ASP A 368 25.76 -17.07 19.79
CA ASP A 368 26.92 -16.99 18.89
C ASP A 368 26.48 -16.80 17.44
N LYS A 369 26.64 -15.57 16.92
CA LYS A 369 26.27 -15.18 15.55
C LYS A 369 26.91 -16.05 14.45
N LYS A 370 28.05 -16.69 14.72
CA LYS A 370 28.70 -17.61 13.77
C LYS A 370 27.91 -18.91 13.60
N ASP A 371 27.32 -19.41 14.68
CA ASP A 371 26.60 -20.69 14.70
C ASP A 371 25.08 -20.50 14.52
N ASN A 372 24.59 -19.28 14.79
CA ASN A 372 23.19 -18.90 14.67
C ASN A 372 23.00 -17.51 14.04
N PRO A 373 23.36 -17.32 12.76
CA PRO A 373 23.26 -16.02 12.10
C PRO A 373 21.83 -15.46 12.00
N ASN A 374 20.83 -16.32 12.18
CA ASN A 374 19.42 -15.99 12.04
C ASN A 374 18.68 -15.81 13.38
N ASN A 375 19.39 -15.86 14.52
CA ASN A 375 18.82 -15.80 15.87
C ASN A 375 17.66 -16.81 16.08
N LEU A 376 17.85 -18.05 15.64
CA LEU A 376 16.87 -19.11 15.78
C LEU A 376 17.02 -19.85 17.12
N TRP A 377 15.91 -20.10 17.79
CA TRP A 377 15.80 -21.16 18.79
C TRP A 377 15.80 -22.50 18.09
N ARG A 378 16.60 -23.44 18.56
CA ARG A 378 16.48 -24.86 18.18
C ARG A 378 15.55 -25.51 19.19
N ASN A 379 14.41 -26.01 18.73
CA ASN A 379 13.48 -26.74 19.59
C ASN A 379 13.53 -28.22 19.24
N VAL A 380 13.54 -29.05 20.27
CA VAL A 380 13.53 -30.50 20.16
C VAL A 380 12.34 -30.99 20.97
N ASP A 381 11.38 -31.61 20.29
CA ASP A 381 10.21 -32.16 20.97
C ASP A 381 10.54 -33.49 21.69
N ALA A 382 9.56 -34.02 22.43
CA ALA A 382 9.71 -35.29 23.15
C ALA A 382 10.02 -36.50 22.24
N GLN A 383 9.77 -36.39 20.93
CA GLN A 383 10.04 -37.40 19.91
C GLN A 383 11.35 -37.15 19.13
N GLU A 384 12.20 -36.22 19.59
CA GLU A 384 13.47 -35.83 18.95
C GLU A 384 13.34 -35.15 17.59
N ARG A 385 12.15 -34.68 17.23
CA ARG A 385 12.01 -33.87 16.02
C ARG A 385 12.57 -32.49 16.30
N ILE A 386 13.48 -32.09 15.43
CA ILE A 386 14.11 -30.78 15.49
C ILE A 386 13.30 -29.84 14.61
N ASN A 387 12.89 -28.72 15.19
CA ASN A 387 12.47 -27.55 14.44
C ASN A 387 13.25 -26.34 14.95
N TYR A 388 13.15 -25.24 14.23
CA TYR A 388 13.69 -23.98 14.69
C TYR A 388 12.58 -22.94 14.79
N SER A 389 12.73 -21.96 15.67
CA SER A 389 11.80 -20.85 15.74
C SER A 389 12.50 -19.52 15.97
N ARG A 390 11.82 -18.43 15.62
CA ARG A 390 12.27 -17.07 15.92
C ARG A 390 11.06 -16.21 16.26
N GLU A 391 11.16 -15.47 17.35
CA GLU A 391 10.19 -14.45 17.70
C GLU A 391 10.67 -13.10 17.15
N ASN A 392 9.81 -12.42 16.40
CA ASN A 392 10.06 -11.08 15.90
C ASN A 392 9.68 -10.03 16.97
N PRO A 393 10.16 -8.77 16.84
CA PRO A 393 9.79 -7.70 17.78
C PRO A 393 8.29 -7.38 17.83
N ASP A 394 7.53 -7.73 16.79
CA ASP A 394 6.07 -7.59 16.72
C ASP A 394 5.31 -8.72 17.45
N GLY A 395 6.02 -9.67 18.07
CA GLY A 395 5.45 -10.83 18.77
C GLY A 395 5.11 -12.02 17.87
N SER A 396 5.25 -11.89 16.54
CA SER A 396 5.07 -13.02 15.63
C SER A 396 6.19 -14.05 15.76
N LYS A 397 5.84 -15.33 15.62
CA LYS A 397 6.78 -16.45 15.70
C LYS A 397 6.88 -17.12 14.34
N LEU A 398 8.09 -17.18 13.80
CA LEU A 398 8.40 -17.99 12.63
C LEU A 398 8.90 -19.34 13.09
N PHE A 399 8.48 -20.40 12.41
CA PHE A 399 8.98 -21.74 12.58
C PHE A 399 9.64 -22.21 11.29
N PHE A 400 10.65 -23.06 11.45
CA PHE A 400 11.44 -23.62 10.38
C PHE A 400 11.65 -25.11 10.63
N ASP A 401 11.75 -25.88 9.55
CA ASP A 401 12.05 -27.30 9.61
C ASP A 401 13.52 -27.58 10.02
N ASP A 402 13.90 -28.86 10.11
CA ASP A 402 15.24 -29.30 10.45
C ASP A 402 16.34 -28.80 9.47
N LYS A 403 15.95 -28.43 8.24
CA LYS A 403 16.80 -27.83 7.20
C LYS A 403 16.80 -26.31 7.23
N LYS A 404 16.17 -25.69 8.22
CA LYS A 404 16.01 -24.23 8.38
C LYS A 404 15.21 -23.58 7.24
N LEU A 405 14.34 -24.34 6.58
CA LEU A 405 13.37 -23.82 5.63
C LEU A 405 12.12 -23.36 6.38
N PHE A 406 11.57 -22.22 5.98
CA PHE A 406 10.35 -21.67 6.59
C PHE A 406 9.21 -22.69 6.50
N SER A 407 8.60 -23.01 7.64
CA SER A 407 7.50 -23.95 7.73
C SER A 407 6.21 -23.28 8.17
N GLU A 408 6.27 -22.31 9.08
CA GLU A 408 5.07 -21.71 9.65
C GLU A 408 5.33 -20.31 10.19
N ILE A 409 4.30 -19.47 10.19
CA ILE A 409 4.25 -18.26 11.01
C ILE A 409 2.99 -18.28 11.84
N GLU A 410 3.15 -17.98 13.12
CA GLU A 410 2.09 -17.62 14.04
C GLU A 410 2.19 -16.11 14.28
N ARG A 411 1.18 -15.36 13.87
CA ARG A 411 1.10 -13.92 14.13
C ARG A 411 0.48 -13.66 15.51
N ALA A 412 0.62 -12.43 16.00
CA ALA A 412 0.13 -12.06 17.33
C ALA A 412 -1.40 -12.17 17.47
N ASP A 413 -2.14 -12.06 16.36
CA ASP A 413 -3.60 -12.25 16.28
C ASP A 413 -4.01 -13.73 16.09
N HIS A 414 -3.06 -14.66 16.22
CA HIS A 414 -3.22 -16.09 15.96
C HIS A 414 -3.61 -16.45 14.52
N THR A 415 -3.57 -15.50 13.59
CA THR A 415 -3.56 -15.83 12.16
C THR A 415 -2.18 -16.37 11.80
N GLY A 416 -2.10 -17.13 10.71
CA GLY A 416 -0.84 -17.76 10.37
C GLY A 416 -0.77 -18.25 8.94
N ILE A 417 0.44 -18.62 8.56
CA ILE A 417 0.74 -19.30 7.30
C ILE A 417 1.31 -20.65 7.69
N VAL A 418 0.73 -21.72 7.16
CA VAL A 418 1.23 -23.09 7.30
C VAL A 418 1.72 -23.56 5.94
N TRP A 419 3.01 -23.88 5.88
CA TRP A 419 3.62 -24.55 4.75
C TRP A 419 3.66 -26.05 5.01
N SER A 420 3.14 -26.83 4.07
CA SER A 420 3.16 -28.28 4.14
C SER A 420 3.70 -28.88 2.85
N LYS A 421 4.56 -29.89 3.01
CA LYS A 421 5.05 -30.70 1.90
C LYS A 421 4.57 -32.13 2.10
N ASN A 422 3.78 -32.65 1.17
CA ASN A 422 3.32 -34.04 1.18
C ASN A 422 3.72 -34.73 -0.13
N GLY A 423 4.79 -35.52 -0.08
CA GLY A 423 5.42 -36.07 -1.27
C GLY A 423 6.00 -34.97 -2.17
N ASP A 424 5.58 -34.95 -3.44
CA ASP A 424 5.99 -33.93 -4.41
C ASP A 424 5.07 -32.68 -4.40
N SER A 425 3.98 -32.71 -3.64
CA SER A 425 3.06 -31.57 -3.53
C SER A 425 3.52 -30.61 -2.45
N VAL A 426 3.59 -29.32 -2.79
CA VAL A 426 3.88 -28.23 -1.86
C VAL A 426 2.64 -27.35 -1.75
N ARG A 427 2.20 -27.11 -0.52
CA ARG A 427 1.02 -26.32 -0.20
C ARG A 427 1.33 -25.24 0.82
N VAL A 428 0.75 -24.07 0.61
CA VAL A 428 0.70 -22.97 1.59
C VAL A 428 -0.77 -22.73 1.92
N SER A 429 -1.12 -22.79 3.20
CA SER A 429 -2.43 -22.41 3.71
C SER A 429 -2.27 -21.19 4.60
N THR A 430 -3.12 -20.19 4.45
CA THR A 430 -3.06 -18.98 5.27
C THR A 430 -4.46 -18.55 5.69
N VAL A 431 -4.54 -18.01 6.91
CA VAL A 431 -5.69 -17.23 7.36
C VAL A 431 -5.31 -15.76 7.18
N MET A 432 -6.11 -15.05 6.40
CA MET A 432 -5.97 -13.61 6.19
C MET A 432 -6.47 -12.86 7.44
N PRO A 433 -6.04 -11.61 7.66
CA PRO A 433 -6.50 -10.83 8.81
C PRO A 433 -8.03 -10.60 8.88
N ASP A 434 -8.74 -10.70 7.76
CA ASP A 434 -10.21 -10.65 7.69
C ASP A 434 -10.89 -12.00 8.02
N GLY A 435 -10.10 -13.02 8.39
CA GLY A 435 -10.55 -14.38 8.69
C GLY A 435 -10.71 -15.28 7.45
N SER A 436 -10.57 -14.76 6.23
CA SER A 436 -10.65 -15.58 5.02
C SER A 436 -9.48 -16.56 4.93
N GLN A 437 -9.72 -17.73 4.35
CA GLN A 437 -8.68 -18.74 4.17
C GLN A 437 -8.27 -18.79 2.71
N LEU A 438 -6.97 -18.74 2.44
CA LEU A 438 -6.40 -18.93 1.11
C LEU A 438 -5.51 -20.16 1.11
N ARG A 439 -5.57 -20.91 0.01
CA ARG A 439 -4.73 -22.09 -0.22
C ARG A 439 -4.01 -21.97 -1.54
N PHE A 440 -2.69 -21.99 -1.49
CA PHE A 440 -1.82 -22.04 -2.64
C PHE A 440 -1.23 -23.45 -2.81
N ASP A 441 -1.43 -24.05 -3.97
CA ASP A 441 -0.88 -25.36 -4.34
C ASP A 441 0.14 -25.17 -5.49
N TYR A 442 1.34 -25.72 -5.34
CA TYR A 442 2.37 -25.69 -6.38
C TYR A 442 2.14 -26.83 -7.39
N ASP A 443 1.88 -26.48 -8.66
CA ASP A 443 1.74 -27.45 -9.75
C ASP A 443 3.09 -27.72 -10.42
N LEU A 444 3.58 -28.95 -10.29
CA LEU A 444 4.84 -29.40 -10.88
C LEU A 444 4.85 -29.36 -12.41
N LYS A 445 3.69 -29.51 -13.07
CA LYS A 445 3.61 -29.54 -14.54
C LYS A 445 3.77 -28.15 -15.12
N SER A 446 3.01 -27.18 -14.60
CA SER A 446 3.09 -25.78 -15.05
C SER A 446 4.24 -25.01 -14.41
N ARG A 447 4.79 -25.50 -13.27
CA ARG A 447 5.75 -24.79 -12.41
C ARG A 447 5.18 -23.47 -11.87
N LEU A 448 3.89 -23.47 -11.55
CA LEU A 448 3.17 -22.31 -11.04
C LEU A 448 2.49 -22.64 -9.71
N TRP A 449 2.41 -21.63 -8.85
CA TRP A 449 1.55 -21.60 -7.68
C TRP A 449 0.14 -21.19 -8.11
N ASN A 450 -0.85 -22.01 -7.75
CA ASN A 450 -2.26 -21.75 -8.00
C ASN A 450 -2.99 -21.54 -6.67
N CYS A 451 -3.87 -20.54 -6.61
CA CYS A 451 -4.73 -20.33 -5.46
C CYS A 451 -6.10 -21.00 -5.68
N ASP A 452 -6.76 -21.38 -4.60
CA ASP A 452 -8.17 -21.77 -4.59
C ASP A 452 -9.13 -20.60 -4.84
N ASP A 453 -8.74 -19.36 -4.53
CA ASP A 453 -9.46 -18.15 -4.91
C ASP A 453 -9.22 -17.81 -6.40
N PRO A 454 -10.25 -17.84 -7.26
CA PRO A 454 -10.13 -17.55 -8.70
C PRO A 454 -9.77 -16.09 -9.01
N SER A 455 -9.89 -15.18 -8.02
CA SER A 455 -9.45 -13.80 -8.17
C SER A 455 -7.92 -13.66 -8.09
N VAL A 456 -7.19 -14.70 -7.69
CA VAL A 456 -5.72 -14.70 -7.59
C VAL A 456 -5.09 -15.31 -8.84
N LYS A 457 -4.10 -14.62 -9.40
CA LYS A 457 -3.41 -15.02 -10.62
C LYS A 457 -2.34 -16.08 -10.32
N PRO A 458 -2.20 -17.14 -11.16
CA PRO A 458 -1.09 -18.07 -11.03
C PRO A 458 0.28 -17.38 -11.13
N SER A 459 1.23 -17.80 -10.30
CA SER A 459 2.56 -17.16 -10.20
C SER A 459 3.69 -18.18 -10.23
N SER A 460 4.81 -17.84 -10.87
CA SER A 460 6.05 -18.61 -10.76
C SER A 460 6.79 -18.35 -9.45
N GLU A 461 6.45 -17.28 -8.74
CA GLU A 461 7.04 -16.90 -7.46
C GLU A 461 6.27 -17.53 -6.30
N MET A 462 7.00 -17.96 -5.27
CA MET A 462 6.39 -18.46 -4.04
C MET A 462 5.65 -17.33 -3.33
N PRO A 463 4.39 -17.53 -2.91
CA PRO A 463 3.59 -16.47 -2.31
C PRO A 463 4.13 -16.02 -0.95
N VAL A 464 5.00 -16.80 -0.30
CA VAL A 464 5.53 -16.51 1.03
C VAL A 464 7.05 -16.33 0.95
N LYS A 465 7.53 -15.21 1.49
CA LYS A 465 8.96 -14.91 1.57
C LYS A 465 9.57 -15.51 2.84
N GLY A 466 10.89 -15.65 2.86
CA GLY A 466 11.62 -16.19 4.03
C GLY A 466 11.52 -15.36 5.32
N ASN A 467 10.99 -14.13 5.25
CA ASN A 467 10.68 -13.30 6.40
C ASN A 467 9.22 -13.43 6.88
N GLY A 468 8.41 -14.32 6.28
CA GLY A 468 7.01 -14.54 6.67
C GLY A 468 5.99 -13.64 5.97
N GLU A 469 6.44 -12.72 5.10
CA GLU A 469 5.53 -11.91 4.29
C GLU A 469 4.81 -12.76 3.25
N LEU A 470 3.48 -12.63 3.19
CA LEU A 470 2.64 -13.19 2.12
C LEU A 470 2.45 -12.12 1.04
N SER A 471 2.66 -12.45 -0.23
CA SER A 471 2.45 -11.56 -1.36
C SER A 471 1.89 -12.31 -2.56
N PHE A 472 0.82 -11.79 -3.17
CA PHE A 472 0.21 -12.36 -4.37
C PHE A 472 -0.45 -11.28 -5.24
N GLN A 473 -0.65 -11.60 -6.52
CA GLN A 473 -1.30 -10.71 -7.48
C GLN A 473 -2.69 -11.23 -7.84
N ARG A 474 -3.70 -10.36 -7.89
CA ARG A 474 -5.04 -10.67 -8.37
C ARG A 474 -5.17 -10.53 -9.89
N VAL A 475 -6.25 -11.07 -10.46
CA VAL A 475 -6.55 -11.04 -11.90
C VAL A 475 -6.70 -9.62 -12.43
N ASP A 476 -7.18 -8.68 -11.60
CA ASP A 476 -7.27 -7.24 -11.92
C ASP A 476 -5.92 -6.50 -11.87
N GLY A 477 -4.82 -7.22 -11.57
CA GLY A 477 -3.47 -6.68 -11.47
C GLY A 477 -3.10 -6.10 -10.11
N THR A 478 -4.03 -6.03 -9.14
CA THR A 478 -3.72 -5.58 -7.78
C THR A 478 -2.77 -6.56 -7.08
N THR A 479 -1.82 -6.03 -6.31
CA THR A 479 -0.90 -6.83 -5.48
C THR A 479 -1.26 -6.66 -4.02
N VAL A 480 -1.48 -7.77 -3.33
CA VAL A 480 -1.74 -7.80 -1.89
C VAL A 480 -0.49 -8.31 -1.19
N THR A 481 -0.06 -7.61 -0.15
CA THR A 481 1.05 -8.01 0.72
C THR A 481 0.59 -7.96 2.17
N VAL A 482 0.69 -9.09 2.88
CA VAL A 482 0.40 -9.19 4.32
C VAL A 482 1.73 -9.37 5.06
N LEU A 483 2.00 -8.48 6.01
CA LEU A 483 3.22 -8.49 6.80
C LEU A 483 3.11 -9.44 8.01
N THR A 484 4.20 -9.56 8.77
CA THR A 484 4.27 -10.43 9.96
C THR A 484 3.44 -9.93 11.13
N ASP A 485 3.20 -8.62 11.18
CA ASP A 485 2.35 -7.94 12.17
C ASP A 485 0.85 -7.96 11.79
N SER A 486 0.45 -8.67 10.73
CA SER A 486 -0.90 -8.69 10.15
C SER A 486 -1.34 -7.41 9.45
N SER A 487 -0.49 -6.39 9.34
CA SER A 487 -0.79 -5.23 8.50
C SER A 487 -0.81 -5.62 7.02
N THR A 488 -1.70 -4.99 6.26
CA THR A 488 -1.92 -5.31 4.85
C THR A 488 -1.59 -4.11 3.97
N THR A 489 -0.83 -4.34 2.90
CA THR A 489 -0.62 -3.36 1.83
C THR A 489 -1.28 -3.85 0.55
N ILE A 490 -2.14 -3.02 -0.04
CA ILE A 490 -2.77 -3.29 -1.35
C ILE A 490 -2.24 -2.27 -2.34
N ARG A 491 -1.56 -2.72 -3.39
CA ARG A 491 -1.11 -1.89 -4.52
C ARG A 491 -2.03 -2.13 -5.71
N ALA A 492 -2.77 -1.11 -6.12
CA ALA A 492 -3.65 -1.17 -7.28
C ALA A 492 -2.88 -0.96 -8.59
N GLN A 493 -3.53 -1.34 -9.70
CA GLN A 493 -2.95 -1.22 -11.05
C GLN A 493 -2.69 0.24 -11.45
N ASP A 494 -3.46 1.19 -10.92
CA ASP A 494 -3.28 2.63 -11.14
C ASP A 494 -2.11 3.23 -10.34
N GLY A 495 -1.31 2.38 -9.66
CA GLY A 495 -0.17 2.78 -8.85
C GLY A 495 -0.53 3.22 -7.43
N SER A 496 -1.82 3.29 -7.07
CA SER A 496 -2.21 3.64 -5.71
C SER A 496 -1.84 2.52 -4.72
N VAL A 497 -1.47 2.91 -3.50
CA VAL A 497 -1.10 1.99 -2.41
C VAL A 497 -1.96 2.31 -1.20
N LEU A 498 -2.71 1.32 -0.73
CA LEU A 498 -3.51 1.34 0.49
C LEU A 498 -2.77 0.55 1.58
N LYS A 499 -2.75 1.07 2.80
CA LYS A 499 -2.14 0.43 3.96
C LYS A 499 -3.17 0.28 5.06
N TYR A 500 -3.35 -0.94 5.53
CA TYR A 500 -4.24 -1.31 6.62
C TYR A 500 -3.42 -1.72 7.83
N ASP A 501 -3.87 -1.32 9.02
CA ASP A 501 -3.28 -1.77 10.28
C ASP A 501 -3.70 -3.21 10.62
N VAL A 502 -3.29 -3.66 11.81
CA VAL A 502 -3.59 -4.99 12.34
C VAL A 502 -5.08 -5.23 12.56
N ASN A 503 -5.86 -4.17 12.79
CA ASN A 503 -7.31 -4.20 12.98
C ASN A 503 -8.08 -4.05 11.65
N GLN A 504 -7.37 -4.06 10.52
CA GLN A 504 -7.92 -3.81 9.18
C GLN A 504 -8.52 -2.41 8.98
N ASN A 505 -8.06 -1.42 9.75
CA ASN A 505 -8.37 -0.02 9.49
C ASN A 505 -7.45 0.54 8.41
N LEU A 506 -7.99 1.26 7.44
CA LEU A 506 -7.19 1.94 6.42
C LEU A 506 -6.43 3.11 7.08
N VAL A 507 -5.14 2.95 7.33
CA VAL A 507 -4.30 3.96 8.02
C VAL A 507 -3.59 4.89 7.07
N ALA A 508 -3.34 4.48 5.82
CA ALA A 508 -2.78 5.37 4.82
C ALA A 508 -3.15 4.99 3.39
N ARG A 509 -3.20 6.00 2.54
CA ARG A 509 -3.30 5.88 1.09
C ARG A 509 -2.21 6.72 0.44
N SER A 510 -1.61 6.23 -0.64
CA SER A 510 -0.67 7.01 -1.43
C SER A 510 -0.85 6.82 -2.93
N LYS A 511 -0.57 7.87 -3.69
CA LYS A 511 -0.60 7.89 -5.16
C LYS A 511 0.27 9.03 -5.67
N ASP A 512 1.10 8.78 -6.69
CA ASP A 512 1.94 9.80 -7.33
C ASP A 512 2.81 10.61 -6.33
N ASN A 513 3.40 9.93 -5.34
CA ASN A 513 4.16 10.50 -4.21
C ASN A 513 3.36 11.33 -3.19
N ASN A 514 2.06 11.48 -3.36
CA ASN A 514 1.18 12.08 -2.36
C ASN A 514 0.71 11.01 -1.37
N VAL A 515 0.61 11.36 -0.10
CA VAL A 515 0.22 10.44 0.97
C VAL A 515 -0.86 11.09 1.85
N ARG A 516 -1.96 10.37 2.07
CA ARG A 516 -2.96 10.66 3.09
C ARG A 516 -2.81 9.64 4.20
N THR A 517 -2.68 10.10 5.44
CA THR A 517 -2.65 9.25 6.64
C THR A 517 -3.89 9.54 7.46
N PHE A 518 -4.56 8.51 7.96
CA PHE A 518 -5.78 8.62 8.76
C PHE A 518 -5.44 8.45 10.23
N GLN A 519 -6.06 9.26 11.08
CA GLN A 519 -5.86 9.24 12.53
C GLN A 519 -7.09 8.64 13.18
N TYR A 520 -6.87 7.67 14.07
CA TYR A 520 -7.94 6.95 14.77
C TYR A 520 -7.87 7.19 16.27
N LYS A 521 -9.04 7.23 16.92
CA LYS A 521 -9.19 7.18 18.38
C LYS A 521 -10.35 6.23 18.69
N ASP A 522 -10.09 5.22 19.51
CA ASP A 522 -11.09 4.21 19.91
C ASP A 522 -11.78 3.50 18.72
N GLY A 523 -11.06 3.34 17.60
CA GLY A 523 -11.55 2.71 16.36
C GLY A 523 -12.28 3.66 15.40
N GLU A 524 -12.53 4.91 15.80
CA GLU A 524 -13.17 5.92 14.96
C GLU A 524 -12.16 6.89 14.36
N ILE A 525 -12.44 7.42 13.17
CA ILE A 525 -11.57 8.39 12.51
C ILE A 525 -11.77 9.77 13.14
N VAL A 526 -10.70 10.32 13.69
CA VAL A 526 -10.69 11.65 14.31
C VAL A 526 -9.97 12.71 13.48
N GLY A 527 -9.31 12.32 12.39
CA GLY A 527 -8.60 13.27 11.54
C GLY A 527 -7.81 12.62 10.42
N TYR A 528 -7.15 13.46 9.62
CA TYR A 528 -6.22 13.02 8.58
C TYR A 528 -5.08 14.01 8.35
N SER A 529 -4.00 13.55 7.73
CA SER A 529 -2.88 14.38 7.29
C SER A 529 -2.56 14.11 5.82
N ASP A 530 -2.49 15.16 5.01
CA ASP A 530 -2.10 15.11 3.61
C ASP A 530 -0.70 15.66 3.41
N ARG A 531 0.21 14.80 2.95
CA ARG A 531 1.55 15.16 2.50
C ARG A 531 1.58 15.14 0.98
N ILE A 532 1.49 16.32 0.38
CA ILE A 532 1.48 16.52 -1.07
C ILE A 532 2.85 17.01 -1.52
N GLN A 533 3.38 16.46 -2.62
CA GLN A 533 4.70 16.86 -3.13
C GLN A 533 4.74 18.37 -3.44
N GLY A 534 5.66 19.09 -2.79
CA GLY A 534 5.85 20.54 -2.99
C GLY A 534 4.88 21.44 -2.24
N LYS A 535 3.98 20.89 -1.42
CA LYS A 535 3.10 21.65 -0.52
C LYS A 535 3.41 21.32 0.95
N PRO A 536 3.17 22.25 1.89
CA PRO A 536 3.24 21.93 3.31
C PRO A 536 2.22 20.84 3.66
N GLU A 537 2.53 20.04 4.68
CA GLU A 537 1.61 19.03 5.18
C GLU A 537 0.34 19.70 5.74
N LYS A 538 -0.83 19.26 5.26
CA LYS A 538 -2.13 19.71 5.76
C LYS A 538 -2.60 18.70 6.81
N GLN A 539 -2.87 19.14 8.03
CA GLN A 539 -3.51 18.32 9.06
C GLN A 539 -4.93 18.82 9.30
N VAL A 540 -5.89 17.90 9.41
CA VAL A 540 -7.31 18.21 9.62
C VAL A 540 -7.83 17.37 10.77
N ASP A 541 -8.37 18.06 11.77
CA ASP A 541 -9.07 17.49 12.91
C ASP A 541 -10.57 17.38 12.57
N LEU A 542 -11.11 16.18 12.71
CA LEU A 542 -12.51 15.84 12.46
C LEU A 542 -13.23 15.40 13.74
N SER A 543 -12.63 15.58 14.92
CA SER A 543 -13.21 15.17 16.20
C SER A 543 -14.53 15.87 16.56
N ASN A 544 -14.83 17.02 15.94
CA ASN A 544 -16.06 17.78 16.13
C ASN A 544 -17.10 17.57 15.01
N GLU A 545 -16.82 16.70 14.04
CA GLU A 545 -17.73 16.41 12.94
C GLU A 545 -18.90 15.54 13.42
N LYS A 546 -20.09 15.73 12.84
CA LYS A 546 -21.29 14.95 13.19
C LYS A 546 -21.20 13.50 12.71
N ARG A 547 -20.50 13.28 11.60
CA ARG A 547 -20.32 11.97 10.97
C ARG A 547 -19.05 11.97 10.15
N VAL A 548 -18.28 10.90 10.24
CA VAL A 548 -17.10 10.64 9.41
C VAL A 548 -17.18 9.20 8.90
N GLU A 549 -16.93 9.00 7.61
CA GLU A 549 -16.98 7.70 6.94
C GLU A 549 -15.83 7.59 5.94
N LEU A 550 -15.11 6.47 5.96
CA LEU A 550 -14.02 6.18 5.05
C LEU A 550 -14.39 5.02 4.14
N THR A 551 -14.37 5.24 2.83
CA THR A 551 -14.66 4.20 1.85
C THR A 551 -13.47 3.25 1.68
N ALA A 552 -13.71 2.05 1.15
CA ALA A 552 -12.64 1.10 0.82
C ALA A 552 -11.62 1.63 -0.20
N ARG A 553 -11.99 2.65 -0.99
CA ARG A 553 -11.08 3.33 -1.94
C ARG A 553 -10.20 4.39 -1.25
N GLY A 554 -10.54 4.78 -0.03
CA GLY A 554 -9.88 5.85 0.72
C GLY A 554 -10.49 7.23 0.49
N ASP A 555 -11.74 7.31 0.02
CA ASP A 555 -12.50 8.56 0.05
C ASP A 555 -13.01 8.78 1.47
N LEU A 556 -12.79 9.96 2.04
CA LEU A 556 -13.22 10.32 3.37
C LEU A 556 -14.39 11.30 3.28
N ILE A 557 -15.57 10.82 3.66
CA ILE A 557 -16.83 11.57 3.67
C ILE A 557 -17.05 12.07 5.10
N HIS A 558 -17.28 13.37 5.28
CA HIS A 558 -17.61 13.90 6.60
C HIS A 558 -18.71 14.96 6.52
N VAL A 559 -19.41 15.13 7.65
CA VAL A 559 -20.49 16.10 7.81
C VAL A 559 -20.15 17.00 8.98
N SER A 560 -19.94 18.28 8.67
CA SER A 560 -19.55 19.29 9.65
C SER A 560 -20.65 19.56 10.65
N ALA A 561 -20.29 20.23 11.75
CA ALA A 561 -21.24 20.58 12.80
C ALA A 561 -22.45 21.40 12.27
N ASP A 562 -22.25 22.22 11.23
CA ASP A 562 -23.30 22.99 10.55
C ASP A 562 -24.13 22.16 9.54
N GLY A 563 -23.83 20.87 9.36
CA GLY A 563 -24.57 19.94 8.51
C GLY A 563 -24.10 19.86 7.07
N LYS A 564 -23.04 20.59 6.69
CA LYS A 564 -22.50 20.52 5.32
C LYS A 564 -21.75 19.21 5.11
N ARG A 565 -22.08 18.52 4.02
CA ARG A 565 -21.38 17.30 3.60
C ARG A 565 -20.16 17.65 2.76
N GLN A 566 -19.03 17.06 3.09
CA GLN A 566 -17.77 17.19 2.36
C GLN A 566 -17.19 15.81 2.04
N ILE A 567 -16.45 15.72 0.93
CA ILE A 567 -15.74 14.50 0.53
C ILE A 567 -14.30 14.85 0.18
N GLU A 568 -13.37 14.23 0.90
CA GLU A 568 -11.96 14.23 0.60
C GLU A 568 -11.64 12.98 -0.20
N THR A 569 -11.51 13.11 -1.51
CA THR A 569 -11.42 11.97 -2.43
C THR A 569 -10.06 11.28 -2.36
N ALA A 570 -10.03 10.04 -2.84
CA ALA A 570 -8.87 9.18 -2.99
C ALA A 570 -7.80 9.72 -3.96
N ASP A 571 -8.11 10.73 -4.78
CA ASP A 571 -7.17 11.43 -5.65
C ASP A 571 -6.75 12.82 -5.11
N PHE A 572 -7.00 13.07 -3.82
CA PHE A 572 -6.66 14.31 -3.12
C PHE A 572 -7.43 15.53 -3.63
N SER A 573 -8.64 15.32 -4.14
CA SER A 573 -9.60 16.39 -4.43
C SER A 573 -10.54 16.60 -3.25
N HIS A 574 -11.05 17.82 -3.12
CA HIS A 574 -12.01 18.22 -2.10
C HIS A 574 -13.35 18.53 -2.77
N VAL A 575 -14.42 17.90 -2.30
CA VAL A 575 -15.79 18.09 -2.80
C VAL A 575 -16.65 18.69 -1.69
N GLU A 576 -17.19 19.87 -1.92
CA GLU A 576 -18.20 20.50 -1.08
C GLU A 576 -19.58 20.19 -1.67
N CYS A 577 -20.50 19.66 -0.86
CA CYS A 577 -21.87 19.41 -1.27
C CYS A 577 -22.81 20.55 -0.85
N ASN A 578 -23.88 20.76 -1.62
CA ASN A 578 -25.00 21.62 -1.22
C ASN A 578 -25.85 20.97 -0.13
N ASP A 579 -26.87 21.69 0.34
CA ASP A 579 -27.80 21.23 1.40
C ASP A 579 -28.59 19.96 1.01
N ALA A 580 -28.73 19.67 -0.29
CA ALA A 580 -29.34 18.46 -0.80
C ALA A 580 -28.34 17.28 -0.94
N GLY A 581 -27.10 17.45 -0.48
CA GLY A 581 -26.03 16.46 -0.53
C GLY A 581 -25.40 16.26 -1.91
N LYS A 582 -25.70 17.12 -2.90
CA LYS A 582 -25.13 17.06 -4.26
C LYS A 582 -23.84 17.87 -4.36
N PRO A 583 -22.85 17.44 -5.15
CA PRO A 583 -21.56 18.14 -5.26
C PRO A 583 -21.74 19.52 -5.90
N ALA A 584 -21.42 20.57 -5.15
CA ALA A 584 -21.56 21.96 -5.59
C ALA A 584 -20.21 22.57 -5.99
N ARG A 585 -19.12 22.18 -5.33
CA ARG A 585 -17.78 22.70 -5.63
C ARG A 585 -16.74 21.60 -5.47
N ILE A 586 -15.87 21.45 -6.47
CA ILE A 586 -14.82 20.43 -6.49
C ILE A 586 -13.49 21.14 -6.70
N THR A 587 -12.58 21.02 -5.75
CA THR A 587 -11.24 21.57 -5.83
C THR A 587 -10.25 20.42 -5.95
N THR A 588 -9.53 20.36 -7.07
CA THR A 588 -8.55 19.30 -7.33
C THR A 588 -7.22 19.58 -6.66
N LEU A 589 -6.38 18.55 -6.53
CA LEU A 589 -5.01 18.67 -6.03
C LEU A 589 -4.19 19.76 -6.73
N ALA A 590 -4.39 19.93 -8.04
CA ALA A 590 -3.70 20.90 -8.87
C ALA A 590 -4.28 22.33 -8.78
N GLY A 591 -5.34 22.53 -7.98
CA GLY A 591 -5.98 23.82 -7.78
C GLY A 591 -7.04 24.20 -8.81
N ALA A 592 -7.36 23.33 -9.77
CA ALA A 592 -8.53 23.54 -10.62
C ALA A 592 -9.82 23.36 -9.81
N VAL A 593 -10.79 24.23 -10.04
CA VAL A 593 -12.08 24.28 -9.37
C VAL A 593 -13.19 24.01 -10.37
N ARG A 594 -14.13 23.13 -10.03
CA ARG A 594 -15.41 22.97 -10.72
C ARG A 594 -16.52 23.45 -9.80
N ASP A 595 -17.29 24.43 -10.24
CA ASP A 595 -18.52 24.85 -9.57
C ASP A 595 -19.73 24.28 -10.32
N ILE A 596 -20.71 23.76 -9.60
CA ILE A 596 -21.97 23.25 -10.14
C ILE A 596 -23.11 24.00 -9.45
N GLU A 597 -23.86 24.74 -10.25
CA GLU A 597 -25.03 25.47 -9.80
C GLU A 597 -26.27 24.60 -10.02
N TYR A 598 -27.14 24.52 -9.01
CA TYR A 598 -28.37 23.75 -9.04
C TYR A 598 -29.58 24.67 -8.91
N ASN A 599 -30.65 24.36 -9.64
CA ASN A 599 -31.94 24.99 -9.43
C ASN A 599 -32.50 24.58 -8.06
N PRO A 600 -32.81 25.51 -7.15
CA PRO A 600 -33.28 25.16 -5.81
C PRO A 600 -34.65 24.47 -5.79
N ALA A 601 -35.49 24.66 -6.82
CA ALA A 601 -36.82 24.06 -6.90
C ALA A 601 -36.81 22.63 -7.46
N THR A 602 -36.00 22.35 -8.50
CA THR A 602 -35.93 21.03 -9.14
C THR A 602 -34.75 20.19 -8.67
N ASN A 603 -33.77 20.83 -8.03
CA ASN A 603 -32.46 20.25 -7.69
C ASN A 603 -31.71 19.70 -8.91
N GLU A 604 -32.02 20.17 -10.11
CA GLU A 604 -31.30 19.85 -11.35
C GLU A 604 -30.15 20.83 -11.55
N ALA A 605 -29.03 20.37 -12.11
CA ALA A 605 -27.92 21.26 -12.41
C ALA A 605 -28.30 22.24 -13.53
N VAL A 606 -28.00 23.52 -13.34
CA VAL A 606 -28.27 24.60 -14.31
C VAL A 606 -27.01 25.18 -14.92
N SER A 607 -25.89 25.10 -14.19
CA SER A 607 -24.59 25.50 -14.70
C SER A 607 -23.47 24.62 -14.17
N ILE A 608 -22.46 24.40 -15.00
CA ILE A 608 -21.19 23.81 -14.62
C ILE A 608 -20.11 24.80 -15.02
N SER A 609 -19.17 25.11 -14.13
CA SER A 609 -18.11 26.08 -14.36
C SER A 609 -16.75 25.50 -13.97
N ASP A 610 -15.88 25.26 -14.94
CA ASP A 610 -14.51 24.80 -14.70
C ASP A 610 -13.55 25.99 -14.73
N THR A 611 -12.95 26.31 -13.58
CA THR A 611 -11.97 27.38 -13.38
C THR A 611 -10.58 26.80 -13.11
N MET A 612 -9.57 27.31 -13.80
CA MET A 612 -8.17 26.92 -13.59
C MET A 612 -7.22 28.09 -13.79
N VAL A 613 -6.05 28.01 -13.18
CA VAL A 613 -4.97 28.99 -13.35
C VAL A 613 -3.94 28.43 -14.33
N ILE A 614 -3.71 29.16 -15.43
CA ILE A 614 -2.71 28.84 -16.46
C ILE A 614 -1.71 29.99 -16.52
N GLY A 615 -0.49 29.75 -16.05
CA GLY A 615 0.49 30.83 -15.83
C GLY A 615 -0.09 31.86 -14.87
N GLU A 616 -0.18 33.13 -15.30
CA GLU A 616 -0.77 34.23 -14.52
C GLU A 616 -2.27 34.43 -14.79
N LYS A 617 -2.87 33.68 -15.71
CA LYS A 617 -4.26 33.88 -16.13
C LYS A 617 -5.18 32.84 -15.51
N THR A 618 -6.23 33.31 -14.83
CA THR A 618 -7.39 32.48 -14.50
C THR A 618 -8.28 32.37 -15.72
N VAL A 619 -8.72 31.16 -16.03
CA VAL A 619 -9.68 30.93 -17.10
C VAL A 619 -10.81 30.08 -16.56
N THR A 620 -12.02 30.51 -16.90
CA THR A 620 -13.25 29.88 -16.49
C THR A 620 -14.02 29.45 -17.74
N ARG A 621 -14.50 28.20 -17.75
CA ARG A 621 -15.42 27.68 -18.74
C ARG A 621 -16.75 27.42 -18.09
N LYS A 622 -17.77 28.15 -18.53
CA LYS A 622 -19.13 27.99 -18.04
C LYS A 622 -19.98 27.30 -19.10
N TRP A 623 -20.62 26.21 -18.71
CA TRP A 623 -21.69 25.56 -19.45
C TRP A 623 -23.01 25.86 -18.75
N GLU A 624 -24.03 26.17 -19.53
CA GLU A 624 -25.35 26.55 -19.01
C GLU A 624 -26.44 25.78 -19.76
N THR A 625 -27.51 25.42 -19.03
CA THR A 625 -28.75 24.93 -19.64
C THR A 625 -29.70 26.10 -19.90
N GLY A 626 -30.34 26.12 -21.07
CA GLY A 626 -31.40 27.09 -21.37
C GLY A 626 -32.75 26.63 -20.85
N GLU A 627 -33.73 27.54 -20.73
CA GLU A 627 -35.09 27.26 -20.23
C GLU A 627 -35.78 26.08 -20.96
N ASN A 628 -35.37 25.78 -22.21
CA ASN A 628 -35.92 24.70 -23.03
C ASN A 628 -34.96 23.53 -23.29
N TRP A 629 -33.81 23.46 -22.60
CA TRP A 629 -32.71 22.53 -22.91
C TRP A 629 -32.53 21.46 -21.83
N GLN A 630 -33.61 20.75 -21.48
CA GLN A 630 -33.55 19.70 -20.46
C GLN A 630 -32.43 18.68 -20.76
N GLY A 631 -31.53 18.52 -19.78
CA GLY A 631 -30.38 17.61 -19.88
C GLY A 631 -29.30 18.04 -20.88
N THR A 632 -29.41 19.21 -21.51
CA THR A 632 -28.44 19.74 -22.47
C THR A 632 -27.75 20.98 -21.91
N PHE A 633 -26.42 20.93 -21.85
CA PHE A 633 -25.56 22.02 -21.42
C PHE A 633 -24.79 22.56 -22.62
N ALA A 634 -24.77 23.88 -22.79
CA ALA A 634 -24.06 24.50 -23.90
C ALA A 634 -23.09 25.57 -23.42
N VAL A 635 -22.04 25.81 -24.19
CA VAL A 635 -21.32 27.08 -24.12
C VAL A 635 -22.03 28.07 -25.02
N ILE A 636 -22.53 29.12 -24.39
CA ILE A 636 -23.28 30.17 -25.04
C ILE A 636 -22.28 31.23 -25.53
N GLY A 637 -22.21 31.42 -26.84
CA GLY A 637 -21.45 32.50 -27.46
C GLY A 637 -22.39 33.54 -28.04
N GLU A 638 -22.07 34.82 -27.92
CA GLU A 638 -22.84 35.88 -28.57
C GLU A 638 -22.27 36.13 -29.97
N LYS A 639 -23.07 35.90 -31.02
CA LYS A 639 -22.74 36.26 -32.40
C LYS A 639 -23.86 37.13 -32.94
N ASP A 640 -23.52 38.35 -33.36
CA ASP A 640 -24.47 39.33 -33.91
C ASP A 640 -25.65 39.64 -32.97
N GLY A 641 -25.41 39.70 -31.64
CA GLY A 641 -26.44 39.95 -30.63
C GLY A 641 -27.40 38.78 -30.38
N LYS A 642 -27.11 37.59 -30.95
CA LYS A 642 -27.84 36.35 -30.69
C LYS A 642 -26.96 35.37 -29.94
N LEU A 643 -27.52 34.78 -28.87
CA LEU A 643 -26.93 33.65 -28.19
C LEU A 643 -26.91 32.45 -29.16
N THR A 644 -25.71 32.06 -29.55
CA THR A 644 -25.44 30.91 -30.40
C THR A 644 -24.81 29.80 -29.56
N GLN A 645 -25.33 28.59 -29.72
CA GLN A 645 -24.74 27.41 -29.13
C GLN A 645 -23.44 27.09 -29.88
N LYS A 646 -22.29 27.29 -29.22
CA LYS A 646 -21.00 26.93 -29.82
C LYS A 646 -20.76 25.42 -29.78
N PHE A 647 -21.15 24.79 -28.66
CA PHE A 647 -21.11 23.34 -28.46
C PHE A 647 -22.12 22.93 -27.39
N ALA A 648 -22.61 21.70 -27.49
CA ALA A 648 -23.65 21.12 -26.65
C ALA A 648 -23.15 19.81 -26.03
N ARG A 649 -23.55 19.56 -24.79
CA ARG A 649 -23.41 18.28 -24.11
C ARG A 649 -24.80 17.80 -23.75
N HIS A 650 -25.20 16.67 -24.32
CA HIS A 650 -26.53 16.11 -24.12
C HIS A 650 -26.49 15.03 -23.03
N ASP A 651 -27.62 14.79 -22.37
CA ASP A 651 -27.77 13.78 -21.29
C ASP A 651 -26.69 13.90 -20.20
N VAL A 652 -26.51 15.12 -19.69
CA VAL A 652 -25.52 15.38 -18.64
C VAL A 652 -25.98 14.78 -17.32
N GLN A 653 -25.19 13.83 -16.79
CA GLN A 653 -25.42 13.17 -15.51
C GLN A 653 -24.21 13.40 -14.60
N ILE A 654 -24.43 14.01 -13.44
CA ILE A 654 -23.38 14.32 -12.45
C ILE A 654 -23.34 13.21 -11.38
N ASP A 655 -22.16 12.66 -11.12
CA ASP A 655 -21.93 11.68 -10.06
C ASP A 655 -21.67 12.34 -8.70
N GLU A 656 -21.53 11.55 -7.63
CA GLU A 656 -21.34 12.05 -6.27
C GLU A 656 -20.00 12.78 -6.04
N LEU A 657 -19.04 12.63 -6.95
CA LEU A 657 -17.73 13.27 -6.91
C LEU A 657 -17.68 14.54 -7.76
N GLY A 658 -18.80 14.93 -8.39
CA GLY A 658 -18.88 16.08 -9.28
C GLY A 658 -18.25 15.86 -10.66
N ASN A 659 -17.93 14.61 -11.01
CA ASN A 659 -17.69 14.26 -12.40
C ASN A 659 -19.05 14.25 -13.12
N TYR A 660 -19.06 14.56 -14.40
CA TYR A 660 -20.27 14.39 -15.19
C TYR A 660 -20.00 13.56 -16.43
N SER A 661 -20.99 12.76 -16.79
CA SER A 661 -21.03 12.09 -18.08
C SER A 661 -21.99 12.78 -19.04
N TYR A 662 -21.73 12.73 -20.33
CA TYR A 662 -22.59 13.28 -21.38
C TYR A 662 -22.46 12.48 -22.67
N LEU A 663 -23.38 12.67 -23.61
CA LEU A 663 -23.29 12.08 -24.95
C LEU A 663 -22.52 13.03 -25.88
N SER A 664 -21.42 12.56 -26.46
CA SER A 664 -20.69 13.24 -27.54
C SER A 664 -21.54 13.32 -28.82
N GLY A 665 -21.06 14.08 -29.81
CA GLY A 665 -21.77 14.28 -31.08
C GLY A 665 -22.05 12.98 -31.86
N ASP A 666 -21.29 11.92 -31.60
CA ASP A 666 -21.47 10.59 -32.15
C ASP A 666 -22.27 9.62 -31.25
N GLY A 667 -22.89 10.14 -30.19
CA GLY A 667 -23.78 9.39 -29.28
C GLY A 667 -23.07 8.54 -28.24
N ARG A 668 -21.76 8.71 -28.02
CA ARG A 668 -21.03 7.95 -26.99
C ARG A 668 -21.02 8.66 -25.64
N LYS A 669 -21.08 7.87 -24.56
CA LYS A 669 -21.00 8.40 -23.19
C LYS A 669 -19.55 8.77 -22.86
N VAL A 670 -19.28 10.06 -22.70
CA VAL A 670 -17.99 10.63 -22.28
C VAL A 670 -18.08 11.03 -20.82
N VAL A 671 -17.02 10.81 -20.03
CA VAL A 671 -16.93 11.25 -18.63
C VAL A 671 -15.91 12.39 -18.53
N SER A 672 -16.30 13.50 -17.90
CA SER A 672 -15.46 14.65 -17.62
C SER A 672 -15.26 14.79 -16.12
N LYS A 673 -14.00 14.70 -15.67
CA LYS A 673 -13.64 14.88 -14.26
C LYS A 673 -13.19 16.30 -13.98
N ALA A 674 -13.36 16.73 -12.73
CA ALA A 674 -12.81 18.01 -12.30
C ALA A 674 -11.28 17.98 -12.50
N GLY A 675 -10.74 19.03 -13.13
CA GLY A 675 -9.31 19.13 -13.41
C GLY A 675 -8.74 18.18 -14.48
N ASP A 676 -9.56 17.43 -15.24
CA ASP A 676 -9.10 16.75 -16.46
C ASP A 676 -8.46 17.72 -17.45
N GLY A 677 -8.75 19.02 -17.34
CA GLY A 677 -8.09 20.13 -18.03
C GLY A 677 -6.62 20.39 -17.65
N VAL A 678 -6.10 19.81 -16.57
CA VAL A 678 -4.78 20.13 -15.99
C VAL A 678 -3.71 19.07 -16.31
N ARG A 679 -4.11 17.88 -16.80
CA ARG A 679 -3.26 16.68 -16.80
C ARG A 679 -2.16 16.60 -17.87
N ILE A 680 -2.05 17.56 -18.79
CA ILE A 680 -0.92 17.61 -19.73
C ILE A 680 -0.09 18.83 -19.39
N ALA A 681 1.03 18.55 -18.73
CA ALA A 681 2.00 19.47 -18.19
C ALA A 681 2.17 20.79 -19.00
N ASP A 682 2.12 21.89 -18.25
CA ASP A 682 2.73 23.20 -18.55
C ASP A 682 2.06 24.10 -19.60
N ASN A 683 0.79 24.45 -19.35
CA ASN A 683 0.12 25.72 -19.73
C ASN A 683 -1.06 25.67 -20.73
N GLY A 684 -1.83 24.58 -20.84
CA GLY A 684 -2.97 24.51 -21.77
C GLY A 684 -4.22 23.82 -21.23
N PHE A 685 -5.38 24.22 -21.73
CA PHE A 685 -6.64 23.51 -21.52
C PHE A 685 -6.64 22.18 -22.25
N ILE A 686 -7.34 21.20 -21.67
CA ILE A 686 -7.73 19.97 -22.37
C ILE A 686 -9.24 20.01 -22.63
N SER A 687 -9.62 19.72 -23.87
CA SER A 687 -11.01 19.59 -24.30
C SER A 687 -11.58 18.24 -23.84
N ALA A 688 -12.88 18.20 -23.52
CA ALA A 688 -13.47 16.98 -22.94
C ALA A 688 -13.50 15.83 -23.97
N ASP A 689 -13.83 16.15 -25.23
CA ASP A 689 -13.84 15.22 -26.36
C ASP A 689 -13.10 15.80 -27.60
N VAL A 690 -13.00 14.97 -28.64
CA VAL A 690 -12.34 15.31 -29.91
C VAL A 690 -13.06 16.44 -30.63
N ASP A 691 -14.39 16.48 -30.60
CA ASP A 691 -15.19 17.46 -31.32
C ASP A 691 -15.02 18.86 -30.73
N GLU A 692 -15.00 18.98 -29.40
CA GLU A 692 -14.69 20.21 -28.67
C GLU A 692 -13.27 20.68 -29.01
N ALA A 693 -12.29 19.77 -29.01
CA ALA A 693 -10.90 20.09 -29.32
C ALA A 693 -10.74 20.62 -30.76
N ARG A 694 -11.29 19.89 -31.74
CA ARG A 694 -11.28 20.24 -33.16
C ARG A 694 -11.95 21.59 -33.39
N THR A 695 -13.15 21.80 -32.85
CA THR A 695 -13.92 23.03 -33.05
C THR A 695 -13.18 24.24 -32.51
N ARG A 696 -12.62 24.15 -31.29
CA ARG A 696 -11.82 25.24 -30.69
C ARG A 696 -10.60 25.59 -31.52
N TYR A 697 -9.89 24.58 -32.01
CA TYR A 697 -8.75 24.79 -32.88
C TYR A 697 -9.17 25.50 -34.18
N LEU A 698 -10.24 25.03 -34.83
CA LEU A 698 -10.75 25.62 -36.07
C LEU A 698 -11.25 27.06 -35.86
N ASP A 699 -11.92 27.36 -34.76
CA ASP A 699 -12.42 28.72 -34.46
C ASP A 699 -11.26 29.70 -34.27
N VAL A 700 -10.27 29.35 -33.44
CA VAL A 700 -9.07 30.16 -33.24
C VAL A 700 -8.30 30.40 -34.54
N MET A 701 -8.29 29.41 -35.42
CA MET A 701 -7.68 29.51 -36.74
C MET A 701 -8.50 30.42 -37.68
N ARG A 702 -9.82 30.22 -37.78
CA ARG A 702 -10.73 31.06 -38.60
C ARG A 702 -10.65 32.53 -38.22
N ASP A 703 -10.64 32.82 -36.92
CA ASP A 703 -10.48 34.19 -36.38
C ASP A 703 -9.17 34.85 -36.83
N ALA A 704 -8.14 34.05 -37.15
CA ALA A 704 -6.80 34.55 -37.46
C ALA A 704 -6.53 34.84 -38.95
N PHE A 705 -7.17 34.17 -39.92
CA PHE A 705 -6.88 34.38 -41.36
C PHE A 705 -8.03 34.93 -42.20
N ASN A 706 -9.27 34.96 -41.71
CA ASN A 706 -10.43 35.56 -42.40
C ASN A 706 -10.57 35.12 -43.89
N ASP A 707 -10.20 33.87 -44.20
CA ASP A 707 -10.20 33.26 -45.53
C ASP A 707 -11.03 31.96 -45.51
N PRO A 708 -12.22 31.92 -46.17
CA PRO A 708 -13.07 30.74 -46.22
C PRO A 708 -12.44 29.52 -46.89
N ALA A 709 -11.64 29.70 -47.95
CA ALA A 709 -11.02 28.60 -48.68
C ALA A 709 -9.94 27.92 -47.82
N ARG A 710 -9.15 28.74 -47.13
CA ARG A 710 -8.16 28.27 -46.14
C ARG A 710 -8.82 27.52 -44.98
N SER A 711 -9.97 28.01 -44.50
CA SER A 711 -10.76 27.37 -43.45
C SER A 711 -11.28 25.99 -43.87
N GLN A 712 -11.87 25.91 -45.06
CA GLN A 712 -12.38 24.64 -45.62
C GLN A 712 -11.26 23.62 -45.82
N ARG A 713 -10.08 24.06 -46.29
CA ARG A 713 -8.91 23.21 -46.40
C ARG A 713 -8.46 22.68 -45.03
N LEU A 714 -8.41 23.55 -44.02
CA LEU A 714 -8.03 23.14 -42.65
C LEU A 714 -9.00 22.11 -42.06
N GLU A 715 -10.30 22.27 -42.28
CA GLU A 715 -11.32 21.28 -41.88
C GLU A 715 -11.09 19.92 -42.56
N SER A 716 -10.77 19.93 -43.85
CA SER A 716 -10.45 18.69 -44.57
C SER A 716 -9.19 18.01 -44.02
N MET A 717 -8.14 18.78 -43.71
CA MET A 717 -6.91 18.26 -43.07
C MET A 717 -7.19 17.69 -41.67
N ALA A 718 -8.01 18.37 -40.87
CA ALA A 718 -8.43 17.89 -39.55
C ALA A 718 -9.21 16.57 -39.65
N SER A 719 -10.17 16.46 -40.57
CA SER A 719 -10.93 15.22 -40.80
C SER A 719 -10.04 14.06 -41.24
N ALA A 720 -9.08 14.32 -42.13
CA ALA A 720 -8.11 13.31 -42.57
C ALA A 720 -7.19 12.85 -41.42
N PHE A 721 -6.72 13.78 -40.59
CA PHE A 721 -5.95 13.48 -39.38
C PHE A 721 -6.73 12.57 -38.41
N GLU A 722 -7.98 12.93 -38.09
CA GLU A 722 -8.82 12.12 -37.20
C GLU A 722 -9.09 10.73 -37.78
N THR A 723 -9.40 10.64 -39.08
CA THR A 723 -9.61 9.36 -39.76
C THR A 723 -8.37 8.47 -39.65
N ARG A 724 -7.18 9.03 -39.87
CA ARG A 724 -5.90 8.30 -39.71
C ARG A 724 -5.71 7.80 -38.29
N MET A 725 -5.95 8.66 -37.30
CA MET A 725 -5.82 8.30 -35.89
C MET A 725 -6.85 7.23 -35.50
N ILE A 726 -8.10 7.32 -35.94
CA ILE A 726 -9.13 6.29 -35.73
C ILE A 726 -8.69 4.96 -36.37
N ASN A 727 -8.10 4.98 -37.56
CA ASN A 727 -7.57 3.76 -38.19
C ASN A 727 -6.47 3.10 -37.33
N SER A 728 -5.69 3.87 -36.55
CA SER A 728 -4.71 3.28 -35.63
C SER A 728 -5.34 2.38 -34.54
N ILE A 729 -6.63 2.57 -34.21
CA ILE A 729 -7.35 1.75 -33.23
C ILE A 729 -7.47 0.31 -33.72
N GLU A 730 -7.83 0.10 -34.98
CA GLU A 730 -7.92 -1.24 -35.59
C GLU A 730 -6.55 -1.93 -35.54
N ARG A 731 -5.50 -1.18 -35.86
CA ARG A 731 -4.14 -1.68 -35.85
C ARG A 731 -3.69 -2.11 -34.45
N ARG A 732 -3.84 -1.23 -33.46
CA ARG A 732 -3.36 -1.46 -32.09
C ARG A 732 -4.25 -2.43 -31.32
N SER A 733 -5.54 -2.53 -31.64
CA SER A 733 -6.45 -3.52 -31.03
C SER A 733 -6.13 -4.98 -31.40
N THR A 734 -5.23 -5.20 -32.37
CA THR A 734 -4.64 -6.52 -32.62
C THR A 734 -3.73 -6.99 -31.47
N LEU A 735 -3.21 -6.05 -30.67
CA LEU A 735 -2.27 -6.28 -29.55
C LEU A 735 -2.91 -6.01 -28.17
N GLU A 736 -3.79 -5.03 -28.09
CA GLU A 736 -4.31 -4.47 -26.85
C GLU A 736 -5.85 -4.48 -26.84
N ASN A 737 -6.47 -4.18 -25.69
CA ASN A 737 -7.92 -4.05 -25.61
C ASN A 737 -8.41 -2.87 -26.49
N PRO A 738 -9.42 -3.06 -27.37
CA PRO A 738 -9.91 -2.01 -28.27
C PRO A 738 -10.35 -0.72 -27.59
N GLU A 739 -10.99 -0.80 -26.42
CA GLU A 739 -11.50 0.38 -25.70
C GLU A 739 -10.37 1.18 -25.06
N THR A 740 -9.37 0.48 -24.49
CA THR A 740 -8.16 1.13 -23.97
C THR A 740 -7.42 1.89 -25.07
N VAL A 741 -7.22 1.24 -26.23
CA VAL A 741 -6.55 1.85 -27.39
C VAL A 741 -7.34 3.06 -27.89
N ARG A 742 -8.66 2.94 -28.04
CA ARG A 742 -9.53 4.03 -28.48
C ARG A 742 -9.42 5.24 -27.56
N ALA A 743 -9.51 5.03 -26.24
CA ALA A 743 -9.37 6.10 -25.26
C ALA A 743 -8.01 6.82 -25.35
N GLN A 744 -6.92 6.07 -25.56
CA GLN A 744 -5.58 6.65 -25.76
C GLN A 744 -5.50 7.46 -27.06
N VAL A 745 -6.02 6.92 -28.16
CA VAL A 745 -6.03 7.59 -29.48
C VAL A 745 -6.83 8.88 -29.43
N GLU A 746 -8.03 8.84 -28.86
CA GLU A 746 -8.88 10.03 -28.68
C GLU A 746 -8.18 11.07 -27.80
N GLN A 747 -7.51 10.65 -26.73
CA GLN A 747 -6.72 11.55 -25.89
C GLN A 747 -5.61 12.24 -26.69
N ARG A 748 -4.89 11.52 -27.55
CA ARG A 748 -3.85 12.11 -28.41
C ARG A 748 -4.43 13.08 -29.44
N ILE A 749 -5.56 12.76 -30.06
CA ILE A 749 -6.23 13.69 -30.99
C ILE A 749 -6.58 15.00 -30.26
N LYS A 750 -7.25 14.91 -29.10
CA LYS A 750 -7.62 16.07 -28.27
C LYS A 750 -6.40 16.91 -27.90
N ALA A 751 -5.39 16.27 -27.33
CA ALA A 751 -4.15 16.92 -26.89
C ALA A 751 -3.39 17.58 -28.06
N THR A 752 -3.46 17.02 -29.27
CA THR A 752 -2.91 17.64 -30.48
C THR A 752 -3.61 18.97 -30.75
N TYR A 753 -4.94 18.97 -30.87
CA TYR A 753 -5.71 20.20 -31.11
C TYR A 753 -5.55 21.21 -30.00
N ASP A 754 -5.54 20.79 -28.74
CA ASP A 754 -5.38 21.69 -27.60
C ASP A 754 -4.01 22.37 -27.57
N ASN A 755 -2.93 21.66 -27.87
CA ASN A 755 -1.59 22.26 -27.98
C ASN A 755 -1.51 23.27 -29.13
N LEU A 756 -2.08 22.97 -30.28
CA LEU A 756 -2.12 23.90 -31.41
C LEU A 756 -3.02 25.10 -31.13
N THR A 757 -4.17 24.88 -30.48
CA THR A 757 -5.07 25.95 -30.03
C THR A 757 -4.34 26.88 -29.07
N ARG A 758 -3.64 26.33 -28.07
CA ARG A 758 -2.84 27.11 -27.12
C ARG A 758 -1.79 27.97 -27.81
N MET A 759 -1.06 27.37 -28.76
CA MET A 759 -0.05 28.07 -29.55
C MET A 759 -0.66 29.25 -30.33
N VAL A 760 -1.76 29.01 -31.05
CA VAL A 760 -2.35 30.03 -31.92
C VAL A 760 -3.13 31.07 -31.13
N ALA A 761 -3.88 30.68 -30.09
CA ALA A 761 -4.78 31.55 -29.34
C ALA A 761 -4.05 32.60 -28.49
N SER A 762 -2.79 32.38 -28.10
CA SER A 762 -2.06 33.35 -27.26
C SER A 762 -1.94 34.71 -27.94
N ASP A 763 -2.30 35.77 -27.21
CA ASP A 763 -2.11 37.18 -27.58
C ASP A 763 -1.02 37.86 -26.73
N ASP A 764 -0.25 37.08 -25.97
CA ASP A 764 0.84 37.62 -25.15
C ASP A 764 1.94 38.21 -26.06
N PRO A 765 2.26 39.51 -25.95
CA PRO A 765 3.30 40.15 -26.74
C PRO A 765 4.71 39.62 -26.43
N LYS A 766 4.89 38.91 -25.31
CA LYS A 766 6.16 38.26 -24.93
C LYS A 766 6.36 36.89 -25.58
N THR A 767 5.41 36.44 -26.42
CA THR A 767 5.57 35.17 -27.14
C THR A 767 6.80 35.17 -28.05
N PHE A 768 7.44 34.01 -28.18
CA PHE A 768 8.70 33.89 -28.93
C PHE A 768 8.55 34.14 -30.43
N ASP A 769 7.61 33.46 -31.09
CA ASP A 769 7.23 33.74 -32.48
C ASP A 769 6.10 34.76 -32.53
N SER A 770 5.85 35.39 -33.68
CA SER A 770 4.66 36.25 -33.86
C SER A 770 3.38 35.42 -34.01
N LYS A 771 2.21 36.03 -33.76
CA LYS A 771 0.90 35.40 -33.99
C LYS A 771 0.77 34.84 -35.41
N SER A 772 1.19 35.59 -36.43
CA SER A 772 1.11 35.16 -37.84
C SER A 772 1.97 33.93 -38.13
N VAL A 773 3.16 33.83 -37.54
CA VAL A 773 4.03 32.65 -37.64
C VAL A 773 3.38 31.45 -36.94
N ARG A 774 2.82 31.64 -35.75
CA ARG A 774 2.11 30.57 -35.00
C ARG A 774 0.88 30.05 -35.75
N VAL A 775 0.11 30.92 -36.39
CA VAL A 775 -1.02 30.53 -37.26
C VAL A 775 -0.53 29.68 -38.43
N ASN A 776 0.55 30.09 -39.09
CA ASN A 776 1.15 29.32 -40.17
C ASN A 776 1.65 27.95 -39.70
N PHE A 777 2.23 27.88 -38.49
CA PHE A 777 2.61 26.62 -37.86
C PHE A 777 1.43 25.71 -37.57
N GLY A 778 0.30 26.23 -37.07
CA GLY A 778 -0.89 25.44 -36.81
C GLY A 778 -1.39 24.75 -38.10
N GLU A 779 -1.58 25.53 -39.16
CA GLU A 779 -2.06 25.00 -40.44
C GLU A 779 -1.08 24.00 -41.06
N THR A 780 0.21 24.36 -41.10
CA THR A 780 1.25 23.48 -41.63
C THR A 780 1.33 22.21 -40.80
N TYR A 781 1.21 22.26 -39.48
CA TYR A 781 1.24 21.06 -38.65
C TYR A 781 0.10 20.09 -39.00
N MET A 782 -1.12 20.59 -39.24
CA MET A 782 -2.24 19.75 -39.68
C MET A 782 -2.00 19.11 -41.05
N TYR A 783 -1.41 19.85 -41.98
CA TYR A 783 -0.96 19.29 -43.27
C TYR A 783 0.00 18.12 -43.06
N HIS A 784 0.91 18.25 -42.08
CA HIS A 784 1.85 17.18 -41.75
C HIS A 784 1.19 15.99 -41.03
N ALA A 785 0.22 16.26 -40.17
CA ALA A 785 -0.41 15.26 -39.32
C ALA A 785 -1.47 14.41 -40.03
N MET A 786 -2.08 14.91 -41.11
CA MET A 786 -3.09 14.15 -41.85
C MET A 786 -2.51 12.95 -42.60
N GLU A 787 -1.26 13.02 -43.04
CA GLU A 787 -0.62 11.98 -43.86
C GLU A 787 0.91 11.97 -43.67
N PRO A 788 1.41 11.62 -42.48
CA PRO A 788 2.85 11.64 -42.19
C PRO A 788 3.64 10.58 -42.97
N GLU A 789 2.98 9.60 -43.58
CA GLU A 789 3.61 8.48 -44.29
C GLU A 789 4.02 8.81 -45.74
N THR A 790 3.51 9.89 -46.34
CA THR A 790 3.68 10.19 -47.78
C THR A 790 4.74 11.24 -48.07
N VAL A 791 5.67 11.30 -47.14
CA VAL A 791 6.56 12.41 -46.89
C VAL A 791 7.93 12.07 -47.41
N THR A 792 8.41 12.80 -48.42
CA THR A 792 9.80 12.70 -48.89
C THR A 792 10.68 13.75 -48.21
N GLN A 793 11.98 13.49 -48.11
CA GLN A 793 12.92 14.42 -47.50
C GLN A 793 12.89 15.80 -48.17
N GLU A 794 12.65 15.83 -49.49
CA GLU A 794 12.67 17.03 -50.32
C GLU A 794 11.71 18.13 -49.81
N GLY A 795 10.57 17.81 -49.22
CA GLY A 795 9.65 18.82 -48.64
C GLY A 795 9.69 18.97 -47.11
N TRP A 796 10.44 18.09 -46.42
CA TRP A 796 10.17 17.80 -45.00
C TRP A 796 11.40 17.78 -44.09
N GLY A 797 12.58 18.19 -44.58
CA GLY A 797 13.75 18.45 -43.73
C GLY A 797 14.84 17.39 -43.83
N SER A 798 15.41 16.97 -42.71
CA SER A 798 16.48 15.97 -42.68
C SER A 798 15.92 14.53 -42.78
N CYS A 799 16.72 13.58 -43.30
CA CYS A 799 16.36 12.15 -43.29
C CYS A 799 16.12 11.63 -41.86
N TRP A 800 16.81 12.24 -40.90
CA TRP A 800 16.63 12.04 -39.47
C TRP A 800 15.22 12.40 -39.01
N LEU A 801 14.66 13.53 -39.45
CA LEU A 801 13.29 13.91 -39.08
C LEU A 801 12.25 12.91 -39.63
N GLN A 802 12.39 12.53 -40.89
CA GLN A 802 11.50 11.57 -41.57
C GLN A 802 11.48 10.20 -40.86
N SER A 803 12.64 9.66 -40.48
CA SER A 803 12.74 8.34 -39.83
C SER A 803 12.09 8.27 -38.46
N GLY A 804 11.91 9.42 -37.80
CA GLY A 804 11.31 9.53 -36.48
C GLY A 804 9.83 9.92 -36.52
N TYR A 805 9.45 10.76 -37.49
CA TYR A 805 8.12 11.33 -37.60
C TYR A 805 7.02 10.29 -37.67
N VAL A 806 7.19 9.24 -38.48
CA VAL A 806 6.16 8.21 -38.64
C VAL A 806 6.08 7.29 -37.42
N PRO A 807 7.14 6.56 -37.03
CA PRO A 807 7.04 5.56 -35.95
C PRO A 807 6.88 6.14 -34.54
N CYS A 808 7.50 7.28 -34.23
CA CYS A 808 7.57 7.78 -32.85
C CYS A 808 7.37 9.29 -32.74
N GLY A 809 6.96 9.97 -33.82
CA GLY A 809 6.70 11.41 -33.87
C GLY A 809 5.24 11.69 -34.23
N ILE A 810 4.99 12.54 -35.22
CA ILE A 810 3.65 12.96 -35.64
C ILE A 810 2.71 11.78 -36.01
N GLY A 811 3.27 10.67 -36.50
CA GLY A 811 2.51 9.46 -36.83
C GLY A 811 1.83 8.84 -35.62
N GLU A 812 2.55 8.62 -34.53
CA GLU A 812 2.02 7.92 -33.34
C GLU A 812 1.70 8.86 -32.17
N HIS A 813 2.50 9.91 -31.99
CA HIS A 813 2.42 10.92 -30.91
C HIS A 813 2.29 12.35 -31.46
N PRO A 814 1.24 12.64 -32.25
CA PRO A 814 1.00 13.99 -32.77
C PRO A 814 0.78 15.02 -31.66
N ASP A 815 0.36 14.61 -30.48
CA ASP A 815 0.16 15.46 -29.32
C ASP A 815 1.49 15.92 -28.72
N ALA A 816 2.44 15.01 -28.53
CA ALA A 816 3.76 15.32 -27.96
C ALA A 816 4.55 16.26 -28.89
N VAL A 817 4.50 16.02 -30.21
CA VAL A 817 5.17 16.88 -31.18
C VAL A 817 4.47 18.25 -31.31
N ALA A 818 3.14 18.30 -31.25
CA ALA A 818 2.41 19.56 -31.18
C ALA A 818 2.76 20.36 -29.91
N LYS A 819 2.98 19.68 -28.77
CA LYS A 819 3.46 20.30 -27.53
C LYS A 819 4.84 20.94 -27.71
N VAL A 820 5.80 20.24 -28.30
CA VAL A 820 7.14 20.79 -28.61
C VAL A 820 6.99 22.06 -29.44
N LEU A 821 6.22 22.00 -30.53
CA LEU A 821 6.01 23.14 -31.41
C LEU A 821 5.37 24.32 -30.67
N ALA A 822 4.35 24.05 -29.86
CA ALA A 822 3.65 25.06 -29.07
C ALA A 822 4.54 25.72 -28.02
N ASP A 823 5.26 24.94 -27.21
CA ASP A 823 6.13 25.45 -26.14
C ASP A 823 7.26 26.31 -26.70
N VAL A 824 7.93 25.83 -27.75
CA VAL A 824 9.01 26.56 -28.39
C VAL A 824 8.49 27.85 -29.03
N SER A 825 7.33 27.80 -29.69
CA SER A 825 6.79 28.99 -30.35
C SER A 825 6.23 30.04 -29.38
N LEU A 826 5.78 29.61 -28.20
CA LEU A 826 5.27 30.49 -27.16
C LEU A 826 6.39 31.06 -26.29
N THR A 827 7.34 30.23 -25.88
CA THR A 827 8.30 30.59 -24.81
C THR A 827 9.75 30.63 -25.27
N GLY A 828 10.07 30.07 -26.45
CA GLY A 828 11.46 29.84 -26.85
C GLY A 828 12.13 28.74 -26.01
N SER A 829 11.36 27.94 -25.28
CA SER A 829 11.86 26.86 -24.43
C SER A 829 10.97 25.62 -24.53
N TYR A 830 11.50 24.46 -24.15
CA TYR A 830 10.74 23.21 -24.05
C TYR A 830 11.25 22.39 -22.87
N THR A 831 10.35 21.79 -22.10
CA THR A 831 10.69 20.85 -21.02
C THR A 831 10.28 19.44 -21.42
N ASP A 832 11.24 18.52 -21.42
CA ASP A 832 11.01 17.12 -21.79
C ASP A 832 10.34 16.30 -20.66
N LEU A 833 9.98 15.04 -20.94
CA LEU A 833 9.34 14.15 -19.96
C LEU A 833 10.23 13.82 -18.76
N GLN A 834 11.53 14.05 -18.86
CA GLN A 834 12.51 13.89 -17.77
C GLN A 834 12.71 15.19 -16.97
N ARG A 835 11.91 16.23 -17.27
CA ARG A 835 11.97 17.56 -16.65
C ARG A 835 13.26 18.33 -16.96
N ASN A 836 13.95 18.01 -18.07
CA ASN A 836 15.04 18.85 -18.57
C ASN A 836 14.45 19.97 -19.42
N THR A 837 14.82 21.22 -19.12
CA THR A 837 14.41 22.40 -19.89
C THR A 837 15.50 22.82 -20.87
N TYR A 838 15.11 23.02 -22.12
CA TYR A 838 15.96 23.47 -23.22
C TYR A 838 15.51 24.87 -23.64
N ASN A 839 16.44 25.81 -23.69
CA ASN A 839 16.19 27.17 -24.15
C ASN A 839 16.79 27.36 -25.55
N PHE A 840 16.04 28.01 -26.43
CA PHE A 840 16.40 28.21 -27.82
C PHE A 840 16.56 29.71 -28.12
N ASN A 841 17.53 30.05 -28.96
CA ASN A 841 17.69 31.42 -29.43
C ASN A 841 16.88 31.64 -30.72
N SER A 842 16.45 32.87 -30.95
CA SER A 842 15.67 33.25 -32.14
C SER A 842 16.44 33.03 -33.45
N GLY A 843 17.76 33.20 -33.44
CA GLY A 843 18.60 33.00 -34.62
C GLY A 843 18.58 31.57 -35.18
N ASN A 844 18.62 30.56 -34.31
CA ASN A 844 18.62 29.15 -34.71
C ASN A 844 17.24 28.64 -35.17
N LEU A 845 16.17 29.33 -34.77
CA LEU A 845 14.79 28.94 -35.06
C LEU A 845 14.10 29.85 -36.10
N ALA A 846 14.80 30.88 -36.59
CA ALA A 846 14.26 31.86 -37.52
C ALA A 846 13.91 31.23 -38.87
N ILE A 847 12.76 31.64 -39.42
CA ILE A 847 12.33 31.33 -40.79
C ILE A 847 12.64 32.55 -41.66
N SER A 848 13.93 32.75 -41.96
CA SER A 848 14.41 33.96 -42.64
C SER A 848 14.72 33.76 -44.13
N ASN A 849 14.95 32.52 -44.55
CA ASN A 849 15.27 32.19 -45.95
C ASN A 849 14.62 30.87 -46.41
N GLN A 850 14.72 30.60 -47.72
CA GLN A 850 14.13 29.44 -48.37
C GLN A 850 14.55 28.08 -47.75
N TYR A 851 15.79 27.93 -47.29
CA TYR A 851 16.26 26.69 -46.64
C TYR A 851 15.70 26.52 -45.22
N GLN A 852 15.14 27.57 -44.65
CA GLN A 852 14.45 27.57 -43.36
C GLN A 852 12.92 27.50 -43.53
N GLY A 853 12.44 27.33 -44.77
CA GLY A 853 11.02 27.26 -45.11
C GLY A 853 10.38 28.61 -45.46
N ALA A 854 11.15 29.69 -45.62
CA ALA A 854 10.57 30.95 -46.09
C ALA A 854 10.10 30.82 -47.55
N GLY A 855 8.83 31.14 -47.81
CA GLY A 855 8.20 30.98 -49.13
C GLY A 855 7.65 29.59 -49.41
N TRP A 856 7.76 28.65 -48.47
CA TRP A 856 7.03 27.39 -48.52
C TRP A 856 5.54 27.63 -48.26
N THR A 857 4.68 26.99 -49.04
CA THR A 857 3.23 26.99 -48.83
C THR A 857 2.66 25.60 -49.09
N ILE A 858 1.47 25.32 -48.57
CA ILE A 858 0.79 24.05 -48.84
C ILE A 858 0.59 23.87 -50.36
N GLU A 859 0.40 24.96 -51.10
CA GLU A 859 0.20 24.91 -52.55
C GLU A 859 1.47 24.49 -53.34
N ASN A 860 2.66 24.66 -52.77
CA ASN A 860 3.92 24.29 -53.42
C ASN A 860 4.66 23.14 -52.72
N ALA A 861 4.03 22.50 -51.72
CA ALA A 861 4.60 21.45 -50.88
C ALA A 861 5.11 20.23 -51.65
N THR A 862 4.49 19.89 -52.79
CA THR A 862 4.86 18.73 -53.61
C THR A 862 5.83 19.04 -54.76
N GLY A 863 6.14 20.33 -54.98
CA GLY A 863 6.95 20.80 -56.11
C GLY A 863 8.27 21.46 -55.73
N THR A 864 8.58 21.57 -54.43
CA THR A 864 9.78 22.25 -53.93
C THR A 864 10.64 21.30 -53.11
N SER A 865 11.96 21.44 -53.23
CA SER A 865 12.93 20.73 -52.38
C SER A 865 13.21 21.53 -51.08
N LEU A 866 12.23 22.31 -50.61
CA LEU A 866 12.37 23.20 -49.47
C LEU A 866 11.63 22.61 -48.27
N PRO A 867 12.23 22.62 -47.06
CA PRO A 867 11.55 22.12 -45.87
C PRO A 867 10.39 23.04 -45.49
N SER A 868 9.28 22.46 -45.01
CA SER A 868 8.22 23.27 -44.43
C SER A 868 8.69 24.01 -43.16
N PRO A 869 8.03 25.12 -42.77
CA PRO A 869 8.36 25.85 -41.54
C PRO A 869 8.30 24.97 -40.28
N VAL A 870 7.33 24.04 -40.21
CA VAL A 870 7.19 23.11 -39.08
C VAL A 870 8.31 22.08 -39.08
N ALA A 871 8.65 21.52 -40.24
CA ALA A 871 9.77 20.60 -40.38
C ALA A 871 11.08 21.27 -39.94
N HIS A 872 11.38 22.46 -40.47
CA HIS A 872 12.56 23.22 -40.08
C HIS A 872 12.59 23.50 -38.56
N ARG A 873 11.46 23.93 -37.99
CA ARG A 873 11.36 24.24 -36.56
C ARG A 873 11.67 23.03 -35.69
N LEU A 874 11.09 21.88 -36.02
CA LEU A 874 11.29 20.65 -35.26
C LEU A 874 12.71 20.08 -35.43
N ASP A 875 13.25 20.12 -36.65
CA ASP A 875 14.64 19.70 -36.93
C ASP A 875 15.65 20.55 -36.14
N ALA A 876 15.50 21.87 -36.14
CA ALA A 876 16.35 22.79 -35.39
C ALA A 876 16.23 22.61 -33.86
N THR A 877 14.99 22.44 -33.37
CA THR A 877 14.71 22.23 -31.94
C THR A 877 15.35 20.93 -31.46
N MET A 878 15.10 19.82 -32.14
CA MET A 878 15.60 18.53 -31.72
C MET A 878 17.13 18.41 -31.87
N ALA A 879 17.72 19.01 -32.92
CA ALA A 879 19.18 19.10 -33.05
C ALA A 879 19.84 19.92 -31.92
N ALA A 880 19.13 20.87 -31.33
CA ALA A 880 19.60 21.60 -30.16
C ALA A 880 19.45 20.77 -28.86
N MET A 881 18.38 19.96 -28.72
CA MET A 881 18.24 19.02 -27.61
C MET A 881 19.36 17.97 -27.58
N ASP A 882 19.78 17.45 -28.74
CA ASP A 882 20.93 16.54 -28.84
C ASP A 882 22.22 17.16 -28.26
N ARG A 883 22.45 18.44 -28.58
CA ARG A 883 23.62 19.22 -28.15
C ARG A 883 23.61 19.56 -26.66
N GLY A 884 22.45 19.92 -26.12
CA GLY A 884 22.28 20.40 -24.74
C GLY A 884 22.39 19.32 -23.66
N ALA A 885 22.18 18.06 -23.99
CA ALA A 885 22.18 16.95 -23.03
C ALA A 885 23.59 16.48 -22.58
N ASN A 886 24.64 17.30 -22.75
CA ASN A 886 26.04 17.00 -22.38
C ASN A 886 26.58 15.66 -22.92
N TYR A 887 26.00 15.13 -24.01
CA TYR A 887 26.63 14.08 -24.77
C TYR A 887 27.82 14.69 -25.52
N GLY A 888 29.03 14.57 -24.96
CA GLY A 888 30.24 15.30 -25.34
C GLY A 888 30.77 15.19 -26.77
N ARG A 889 29.95 14.77 -27.74
CA ARG A 889 30.19 14.84 -29.19
C ARG A 889 28.88 14.90 -29.98
N ALA A 890 28.16 15.99 -29.86
CA ALA A 890 27.12 16.31 -30.84
C ALA A 890 27.80 16.54 -32.22
N GLY A 891 27.35 15.82 -33.25
CA GLY A 891 27.97 15.85 -34.57
C GLY A 891 29.13 14.86 -34.79
N ASP A 892 29.35 13.89 -33.90
CA ASP A 892 30.22 12.75 -34.25
C ASP A 892 29.57 12.00 -35.41
N VAL A 893 30.15 12.17 -36.61
CA VAL A 893 29.71 11.51 -37.84
C VAL A 893 29.64 10.01 -37.62
N GLY A 894 30.39 9.42 -36.66
CA GLY A 894 30.27 8.03 -36.25
C GLY A 894 28.91 7.66 -35.63
N ARG A 895 28.31 8.51 -34.79
CA ARG A 895 26.98 8.25 -34.18
C ARG A 895 25.84 8.47 -35.15
N ILE A 896 26.00 9.40 -36.10
CA ILE A 896 25.08 9.58 -37.23
C ILE A 896 25.24 8.42 -38.23
N ARG A 897 26.48 7.95 -38.48
CA ARG A 897 26.82 6.82 -39.38
C ARG A 897 26.23 5.48 -38.94
N TYR A 898 26.01 5.27 -37.65
CA TYR A 898 25.37 4.05 -37.14
C TYR A 898 23.88 4.23 -36.82
N GLY A 899 23.24 5.31 -37.30
CA GLY A 899 21.79 5.42 -37.41
C GLY A 899 21.00 5.23 -36.10
N GLY A 900 20.82 6.30 -35.33
CA GLY A 900 19.67 6.41 -34.42
C GLY A 900 19.92 6.70 -32.94
N GLY A 901 21.17 6.77 -32.47
CA GLY A 901 21.44 6.94 -31.03
C GLY A 901 20.84 8.20 -30.40
N GLY A 902 21.14 9.39 -30.96
CA GLY A 902 20.58 10.65 -30.47
C GLY A 902 19.09 10.80 -30.76
N GLN A 903 18.64 10.34 -31.94
CA GLN A 903 17.24 10.39 -32.35
C GLN A 903 16.31 9.63 -31.42
N LYS A 904 16.69 8.38 -31.15
CA LYS A 904 15.94 7.45 -30.33
C LYS A 904 15.79 7.99 -28.91
N GLU A 905 16.86 8.59 -28.38
CA GLU A 905 16.84 9.22 -27.06
C GLU A 905 16.01 10.51 -27.04
N ILE A 906 16.11 11.37 -28.05
CA ILE A 906 15.32 12.61 -28.13
C ILE A 906 13.84 12.28 -28.26
N LEU A 907 13.46 11.37 -29.16
CA LEU A 907 12.07 10.95 -29.30
C LEU A 907 11.57 10.29 -28.02
N ARG A 908 12.36 9.44 -27.37
CA ARG A 908 12.01 8.89 -26.06
C ARG A 908 11.80 9.96 -24.99
N ARG A 909 12.57 11.06 -25.02
CA ARG A 909 12.40 12.21 -24.11
C ARG A 909 11.16 13.04 -24.43
N VAL A 910 10.78 13.14 -25.71
CA VAL A 910 9.62 13.91 -26.17
C VAL A 910 8.32 13.12 -26.03
N THR A 911 8.31 11.86 -26.48
CA THR A 911 7.10 11.03 -26.63
C THR A 911 7.01 9.91 -25.62
N GLY A 912 8.09 9.60 -24.89
CA GLY A 912 8.16 8.46 -23.97
C GLY A 912 8.48 7.14 -24.67
N ASP A 913 8.28 7.07 -25.99
CA ASP A 913 8.42 5.86 -26.78
C ASP A 913 9.79 5.74 -27.42
N GLU A 914 10.24 4.50 -27.51
CA GLU A 914 11.53 4.17 -28.09
C GLU A 914 11.40 3.87 -29.58
N LEU A 915 12.23 4.53 -30.39
CA LEU A 915 12.25 4.35 -31.84
C LEU A 915 12.60 2.90 -32.22
N THR A 916 11.63 2.22 -32.85
CA THR A 916 11.79 0.84 -33.33
C THR A 916 12.59 0.82 -34.63
N VAL A 917 13.56 -0.10 -34.74
CA VAL A 917 14.39 -0.29 -35.94
C VAL A 917 14.13 -1.66 -36.58
N VAL A 918 13.81 -1.66 -37.87
CA VAL A 918 13.56 -2.85 -38.70
C VAL A 918 14.24 -2.68 -40.06
N ASN A 919 15.43 -3.28 -40.24
CA ASN A 919 16.26 -3.09 -41.44
C ASN A 919 15.77 -3.85 -42.70
N GLY A 920 14.87 -4.81 -42.54
CA GLY A 920 14.29 -5.61 -43.63
C GLY A 920 12.76 -5.65 -43.57
N TYR A 921 12.15 -6.61 -44.25
CA TYR A 921 10.75 -6.95 -44.00
C TYR A 921 10.61 -7.48 -42.54
N PRO A 922 9.55 -7.14 -41.79
CA PRO A 922 9.41 -7.56 -40.38
C PRO A 922 9.26 -9.08 -40.26
N SER A 923 10.37 -9.76 -39.97
CA SER A 923 10.52 -11.21 -40.13
C SER A 923 9.94 -11.98 -38.95
N ASN A 924 9.88 -11.38 -37.77
CA ASN A 924 9.36 -12.02 -36.55
C ASN A 924 8.17 -11.28 -35.95
N ARG A 925 7.47 -11.96 -35.03
CA ARG A 925 6.29 -11.43 -34.34
C ARG A 925 6.58 -10.13 -33.60
N ALA A 926 7.72 -10.02 -32.92
CA ALA A 926 8.07 -8.84 -32.13
C ALA A 926 8.21 -7.59 -33.02
N GLN A 927 8.87 -7.71 -34.18
CA GLN A 927 8.97 -6.62 -35.15
C GLN A 927 7.60 -6.22 -35.71
N ARG A 928 6.74 -7.18 -36.03
CA ARG A 928 5.37 -6.89 -36.50
C ARG A 928 4.52 -6.23 -35.41
N ALA A 929 4.62 -6.70 -34.16
CA ALA A 929 3.95 -6.10 -33.02
C ALA A 929 4.42 -4.64 -32.82
N ALA A 930 5.72 -4.39 -32.92
CA ALA A 930 6.25 -3.03 -32.81
C ALA A 930 5.74 -2.13 -33.94
N LEU A 931 5.66 -2.61 -35.19
CA LEU A 931 5.06 -1.86 -36.30
C LEU A 931 3.56 -1.60 -36.09
N LEU A 932 2.80 -2.58 -35.58
CA LEU A 932 1.39 -2.39 -35.26
C LEU A 932 1.23 -1.36 -34.14
N HIS A 933 2.05 -1.42 -33.10
CA HIS A 933 2.00 -0.43 -32.02
C HIS A 933 2.31 0.99 -32.54
N ALA A 934 3.45 1.15 -33.21
CA ALA A 934 4.01 2.45 -33.60
C ALA A 934 3.48 3.02 -34.94
N GLY A 935 2.74 2.22 -35.72
CA GLY A 935 2.37 2.57 -37.10
C GLY A 935 3.54 2.60 -38.10
N GLY A 936 4.77 2.39 -37.66
CA GLY A 936 5.96 2.37 -38.52
C GLY A 936 7.22 1.88 -37.80
N ALA A 937 8.35 1.93 -38.50
CA ALA A 937 9.68 1.70 -37.93
C ALA A 937 10.77 2.42 -38.74
N GLN A 938 11.88 2.76 -38.10
CA GLN A 938 13.09 3.18 -38.80
C GLN A 938 13.73 1.98 -39.51
N ARG A 939 14.32 2.22 -40.68
CA ARG A 939 15.08 1.24 -41.48
C ARG A 939 16.42 1.84 -41.87
N ASP A 940 17.44 0.99 -41.98
CA ASP A 940 18.70 1.38 -42.63
C ASP A 940 18.47 1.78 -44.11
N GLY A 941 18.82 3.01 -44.45
CA GLY A 941 18.76 3.56 -45.80
C GLY A 941 20.06 3.38 -46.59
N GLY A 942 21.12 2.88 -45.96
CA GLY A 942 22.48 2.81 -46.49
C GLY A 942 23.42 3.83 -45.82
N PRO A 943 24.69 3.93 -46.28
CA PRO A 943 25.68 4.79 -45.65
C PRO A 943 25.22 6.25 -45.54
N ASN A 944 25.15 6.77 -44.30
CA ASN A 944 24.66 8.12 -43.94
C ASN A 944 23.15 8.36 -44.16
N HIS A 945 22.33 7.30 -44.30
CA HIS A 945 20.93 7.43 -44.66
C HIS A 945 20.02 6.53 -43.82
N VAL A 946 18.85 7.05 -43.47
CA VAL A 946 17.79 6.33 -42.76
C VAL A 946 16.51 6.43 -43.57
N ALA A 947 15.73 5.34 -43.55
CA ALA A 947 14.47 5.19 -44.26
C ALA A 947 13.37 4.77 -43.29
N THR A 948 12.12 4.67 -43.77
CA THR A 948 10.98 4.29 -42.95
C THR A 948 10.24 3.07 -43.49
N TRP A 949 9.68 2.31 -42.56
CA TRP A 949 8.50 1.49 -42.78
C TRP A 949 7.29 2.21 -42.20
N ALA A 950 6.18 2.21 -42.92
CA ALA A 950 4.94 2.80 -42.49
C ALA A 950 3.75 1.88 -42.80
N LEU A 951 2.78 1.84 -41.88
CA LEU A 951 1.50 1.17 -42.09
C LEU A 951 0.43 2.21 -42.38
N ARG A 952 -0.15 2.11 -43.58
CA ARG A 952 -1.26 2.98 -44.01
C ARG A 952 -2.49 2.15 -44.29
N LYS A 953 -3.65 2.58 -43.81
CA LYS A 953 -4.92 1.98 -44.20
C LYS A 953 -5.41 2.62 -45.51
N GLU A 954 -5.77 1.80 -46.47
CA GLU A 954 -6.39 2.19 -47.73
C GLU A 954 -7.66 1.34 -47.90
N ARG A 955 -8.82 1.98 -47.76
CA ARG A 955 -10.13 1.30 -47.73
C ARG A 955 -10.17 0.21 -46.65
N ASP A 956 -10.33 -1.06 -47.06
CA ASP A 956 -10.43 -2.25 -46.22
C ASP A 956 -9.08 -2.99 -46.04
N GLN A 957 -7.97 -2.38 -46.47
CA GLN A 957 -6.66 -3.04 -46.51
C GLN A 957 -5.57 -2.19 -45.88
N TRP A 958 -4.60 -2.85 -45.25
CA TRP A 958 -3.40 -2.20 -44.72
C TRP A 958 -2.23 -2.35 -45.69
N LEU A 959 -1.57 -1.26 -46.00
CA LEU A 959 -0.40 -1.20 -46.86
C LEU A 959 0.84 -1.06 -45.99
N LEU A 960 1.82 -1.94 -46.19
CA LEU A 960 3.18 -1.74 -45.67
C LEU A 960 3.96 -0.96 -46.72
N ILE A 961 4.22 0.31 -46.43
CA ILE A 961 4.92 1.24 -47.29
C ILE A 961 6.39 1.31 -46.85
N ARG A 962 7.28 1.22 -47.81
CA ARG A 962 8.70 1.53 -47.65
C ARG A 962 8.94 2.95 -48.12
N GLY A 963 9.18 3.84 -47.16
CA GLY A 963 9.59 5.22 -47.45
C GLY A 963 10.98 5.24 -48.07
N ASN A 964 11.14 5.99 -49.16
CA ASN A 964 12.45 6.31 -49.71
C ASN A 964 12.73 7.81 -49.52
N GLN A 965 14.00 8.14 -49.23
CA GLN A 965 14.41 9.49 -48.85
C GLN A 965 14.28 10.50 -49.99
N TYR A 966 14.70 10.10 -51.20
CA TYR A 966 14.66 10.91 -52.41
C TYR A 966 13.75 10.27 -53.44
N ASN A 967 13.20 11.09 -54.33
CA ASN A 967 12.55 10.60 -55.55
C ASN A 967 13.59 10.15 -56.61
N ASP A 968 14.76 9.68 -56.17
CA ASP A 968 15.90 9.35 -57.02
C ASP A 968 15.51 8.28 -58.03
N ASN A 969 15.56 8.66 -59.31
CA ASN A 969 15.24 7.82 -60.46
C ASN A 969 13.77 7.33 -60.54
N GLY A 970 12.80 8.09 -60.01
CA GLY A 970 11.39 7.72 -60.05
C GLY A 970 11.05 6.53 -59.13
N ARG A 971 11.91 6.24 -58.15
CA ARG A 971 11.75 5.16 -57.18
C ARG A 971 11.22 5.71 -55.85
N GLY A 972 10.13 6.48 -55.88
CA GLY A 972 9.44 6.99 -54.69
C GLY A 972 8.98 5.88 -53.73
N ASP A 973 8.15 6.24 -52.76
CA ASP A 973 7.62 5.31 -51.77
C ASP A 973 7.01 4.07 -52.42
N ARG A 974 7.29 2.90 -51.84
CA ARG A 974 6.87 1.61 -52.42
C ARG A 974 5.97 0.87 -51.45
N VAL A 975 4.79 0.47 -51.92
CA VAL A 975 4.00 -0.54 -51.22
C VAL A 975 4.71 -1.89 -51.36
N VAL A 976 5.15 -2.46 -50.25
CA VAL A 976 5.89 -3.74 -50.20
C VAL A 976 4.97 -4.91 -49.83
N ALA A 977 3.87 -4.65 -49.13
CA ALA A 977 2.85 -5.65 -48.83
C ALA A 977 1.46 -5.04 -48.69
N VAL A 978 0.45 -5.85 -49.00
CA VAL A 978 -0.97 -5.58 -48.72
C VAL A 978 -1.44 -6.61 -47.69
N ILE A 979 -1.92 -6.13 -46.55
CA ILE A 979 -2.28 -6.90 -45.36
C ILE A 979 -3.79 -6.75 -45.16
N ARG A 980 -4.53 -7.84 -45.35
CA ARG A 980 -6.00 -7.86 -45.19
C ARG A 980 -6.45 -8.25 -43.79
N ASP A 981 -5.61 -8.99 -43.08
CA ASP A 981 -5.85 -9.46 -41.73
C ASP A 981 -4.60 -9.19 -40.90
N LEU A 982 -4.68 -8.17 -40.05
CA LEU A 982 -3.58 -7.76 -39.18
C LEU A 982 -3.23 -8.83 -38.15
N LYS A 983 -4.21 -9.60 -37.66
CA LYS A 983 -4.00 -10.65 -36.67
C LYS A 983 -3.27 -11.83 -37.28
N SER A 984 -3.74 -12.30 -38.44
CA SER A 984 -3.05 -13.35 -39.20
C SER A 984 -1.65 -12.91 -39.62
N TRP A 985 -1.46 -11.65 -40.01
CA TRP A 985 -0.13 -11.12 -40.31
C TRP A 985 0.79 -11.07 -39.10
N LEU A 986 0.30 -10.62 -37.94
CA LEU A 986 1.06 -10.62 -36.69
C LEU A 986 1.55 -12.04 -36.33
N ASP A 987 0.65 -13.03 -36.42
CA ASP A 987 0.89 -14.43 -36.09
C ASP A 987 1.80 -15.13 -37.11
N ASN A 988 1.54 -14.94 -38.42
CA ASN A 988 2.12 -15.77 -39.49
C ASN A 988 3.10 -15.04 -40.42
N GLY A 989 3.25 -13.72 -40.28
CA GLY A 989 4.14 -12.91 -41.12
C GLY A 989 3.81 -13.02 -42.60
N GLU A 990 4.80 -13.31 -43.44
CA GLU A 990 4.61 -13.45 -44.90
C GLU A 990 3.71 -14.63 -45.31
N SER A 991 3.52 -15.61 -44.42
CA SER A 991 2.66 -16.77 -44.67
C SER A 991 1.17 -16.46 -44.49
N ALA A 992 0.81 -15.30 -43.93
CA ALA A 992 -0.54 -14.76 -44.07
C ALA A 992 -0.82 -14.52 -45.56
N GLN A 993 -2.08 -14.53 -46.02
CA GLN A 993 -2.42 -14.25 -47.43
C GLN A 993 -2.07 -12.79 -47.82
N ILE A 994 -0.79 -12.51 -48.03
CA ILE A 994 -0.27 -11.25 -48.51
C ILE A 994 -0.27 -11.33 -50.03
N ASN A 995 -1.09 -10.50 -50.68
CA ASN A 995 -1.11 -10.47 -52.12
C ASN A 995 0.12 -9.71 -52.64
N LYS A 996 1.23 -10.42 -52.91
CA LYS A 996 2.45 -9.87 -53.52
C LYS A 996 2.33 -9.67 -55.04
N ARG A 997 1.26 -10.20 -55.69
CA ARG A 997 1.01 -10.04 -57.14
C ARG A 997 0.23 -8.74 -57.36
N PHE A 998 0.95 -7.68 -57.72
CA PHE A 998 0.35 -6.41 -58.13
C PHE A 998 -0.36 -6.53 -59.49
N PHE A 999 -1.51 -5.85 -59.61
CA PHE A 999 -2.15 -5.53 -60.88
C PHE A 999 -1.15 -4.79 -61.79
N PRO A 1000 -1.01 -5.13 -63.09
CA PRO A 1000 -0.05 -4.50 -64.01
C PRO A 1000 -0.25 -3.00 -64.30
N GLY A 1001 -1.26 -2.34 -63.70
CA GLY A 1001 -1.59 -0.94 -63.93
C GLY A 1001 -1.07 0.05 -62.89
N ILE A 1002 -0.35 -0.40 -61.86
CA ILE A 1002 0.11 0.44 -60.74
C ILE A 1002 1.62 0.76 -60.85
N GLY A 1003 2.21 0.57 -62.03
CA GLY A 1003 3.57 0.98 -62.35
C GLY A 1003 3.58 2.43 -62.84
N ASN A 1004 4.28 3.31 -62.12
CA ASN A 1004 4.46 4.75 -62.37
C ASN A 1004 3.28 5.69 -62.06
N ASP A 1005 2.05 5.19 -61.90
CA ASP A 1005 0.86 6.01 -61.62
C ASP A 1005 0.36 5.97 -60.17
N PHE A 1006 1.07 5.32 -59.24
CA PHE A 1006 0.81 5.50 -57.81
C PHE A 1006 1.38 6.85 -57.35
N LYS A 1007 0.77 7.93 -57.83
CA LYS A 1007 0.78 9.19 -57.10
C LYS A 1007 0.03 8.92 -55.80
N VAL A 1008 0.73 9.10 -54.69
CA VAL A 1008 0.18 9.44 -53.38
C VAL A 1008 -1.07 10.29 -53.54
N VAL A 1009 -2.05 10.15 -52.64
CA VAL A 1009 -3.35 10.83 -52.58
C VAL A 1009 -3.22 12.36 -52.40
N GLY A 1010 -2.41 13.03 -53.22
CA GLY A 1010 -2.57 14.43 -53.57
C GLY A 1010 -3.76 14.63 -54.52
N ASP A 1011 -4.54 13.60 -54.86
CA ASP A 1011 -5.75 13.73 -55.69
C ASP A 1011 -7.01 14.11 -54.89
N ALA A 1012 -7.01 14.06 -53.55
CA ALA A 1012 -8.15 14.54 -52.74
C ALA A 1012 -8.06 16.04 -52.41
N ILE A 1013 -6.85 16.60 -52.43
CA ILE A 1013 -6.57 18.02 -52.20
C ILE A 1013 -5.37 18.37 -53.08
N LYS A 1014 -5.59 18.68 -54.37
CA LYS A 1014 -4.51 19.30 -55.14
C LYS A 1014 -4.41 20.76 -54.71
N PRO A 1015 -3.21 21.30 -54.52
CA PRO A 1015 -2.97 22.74 -54.59
C PRO A 1015 -3.68 23.47 -55.73
N SER A 1016 -3.93 22.79 -56.86
CA SER A 1016 -4.67 23.34 -57.99
C SER A 1016 -6.16 23.51 -57.76
N ASP A 1017 -6.74 22.78 -56.81
CA ASP A 1017 -8.19 22.77 -56.55
C ASP A 1017 -8.65 24.01 -55.76
N PHE A 1018 -7.71 24.81 -55.27
CA PHE A 1018 -7.95 26.03 -54.48
C PHE A 1018 -7.46 27.32 -55.16
N ARG A 1019 -7.20 27.31 -56.48
CA ARG A 1019 -6.83 28.55 -57.19
C ARG A 1019 -8.05 29.47 -57.33
N PRO A 1020 -8.01 30.74 -56.85
CA PRO A 1020 -9.15 31.66 -56.93
C PRO A 1020 -9.54 32.11 -58.35
N ASN A 1021 -8.78 31.75 -59.40
CA ASN A 1021 -8.86 32.41 -60.72
C ASN A 1021 -9.08 31.46 -61.90
N ASN A 1022 -10.00 30.49 -61.81
CA ASN A 1022 -10.65 29.96 -63.02
C ASN A 1022 -11.88 30.84 -63.36
N ARG A 1023 -11.61 32.09 -63.77
CA ARG A 1023 -12.47 32.79 -64.72
C ARG A 1023 -11.83 32.66 -66.10
N PRO A 1024 -12.61 32.42 -67.17
CA PRO A 1024 -12.10 32.44 -68.52
C PRO A 1024 -11.93 33.89 -68.96
N ASP A 1025 -10.78 34.50 -68.67
CA ASP A 1025 -10.36 35.74 -69.33
C ASP A 1025 -9.13 35.45 -70.18
N ASN A 1026 -9.40 34.97 -71.39
CA ASN A 1026 -8.59 35.34 -72.55
C ASN A 1026 -8.73 36.86 -72.71
N ASP A 1027 -7.77 37.63 -72.19
CA ASP A 1027 -7.34 38.91 -72.77
C ASP A 1027 -6.17 39.50 -71.97
N ASN A 1028 -4.95 39.05 -72.28
CA ASN A 1028 -3.79 39.92 -72.17
C ASN A 1028 -2.76 39.58 -73.28
N PRO A 1029 -2.65 40.42 -74.33
CA PRO A 1029 -1.87 40.13 -75.54
C PRO A 1029 -0.37 40.45 -75.44
N GLU A 1030 0.18 40.72 -74.25
CA GLU A 1030 1.57 41.16 -74.11
C GLU A 1030 2.41 40.23 -73.23
N ARG A 1031 2.94 39.15 -73.84
CA ARG A 1031 4.34 38.75 -73.63
C ARG A 1031 4.80 37.79 -74.72
N ARG A 1032 5.36 38.43 -75.74
CA ARG A 1032 6.00 37.87 -76.92
C ARG A 1032 7.41 37.36 -76.61
N PHE A 1033 7.72 36.20 -77.20
CA PHE A 1033 9.04 35.70 -77.63
C PHE A 1033 10.17 35.50 -76.61
N ALA A 1034 10.62 34.25 -76.47
CA ALA A 1034 11.74 33.74 -77.27
C ALA A 1034 11.85 32.22 -77.15
N GLY A 1035 11.56 31.52 -78.24
CA GLY A 1035 11.91 30.11 -78.37
C GLY A 1035 13.39 29.95 -78.74
N ARG A 1036 13.97 28.80 -78.41
CA ARG A 1036 14.74 28.01 -79.39
C ARG A 1036 14.86 26.54 -78.97
N ARG A 1037 14.48 25.70 -79.92
CA ARG A 1037 14.62 24.25 -80.01
C ARG A 1037 16.09 23.83 -80.12
N ARG A 1038 16.44 22.65 -79.60
CA ARG A 1038 17.13 21.51 -80.28
C ARG A 1038 17.58 20.49 -79.23
N TRP A 1039 17.08 19.24 -79.21
CA TRP A 1039 17.19 18.06 -80.11
C TRP A 1039 18.05 16.95 -79.42
N PHE A 1040 17.45 15.76 -79.35
CA PHE A 1040 17.91 14.37 -79.10
C PHE A 1040 19.41 14.04 -78.93
N PHE A 1041 19.75 13.11 -78.03
CA PHE A 1041 19.88 11.66 -78.33
C PHE A 1041 20.19 10.82 -77.07
N ARG A 1042 19.74 9.55 -77.11
CA ARG A 1042 20.05 8.45 -76.18
C ARG A 1042 21.55 8.19 -76.02
N ARG A 1043 21.95 7.78 -74.81
CA ARG A 1043 22.63 6.50 -74.57
C ARG A 1043 22.11 5.87 -73.30
#